data_AF-A0A812GQK0-F1
#
_entry.id   AF-A0A812GQK0-F1
#
_cell.length_a   1.000
_cell.length_b   1.000
_cell.length_c   1.000
_cell.angle_alpha   90.00
_cell.angle_beta   90.00
_cell.angle_gamma   90.00
#
_symmetry.space_group_name_H-M   'P 1'
#
loop_
_entity.id
_entity.type
_entity.pdbx_description
1 polymer ?
#
loop_
_entity_poly.entity_id
_entity_poly.type
_entity_poly.pdbx_seq_one_letter_code
_entity_poly.pdbx_strand_id
1 'polypeptide(L)'
;MEGEVARSATQEIYDQVLRKELGRTAELQQEQQQQQQQPTAPNGKPGKPRERSSVSDGQRTSRQQDKDPSSRPATAQSKSSSKASRSVQEKSRWVAPDLASVATLSPHNLEDALTERAFAEHPSRQSIGLSEAVVRDVVSVTVRDIVGIFESLLDRLLIEKKMETIRSMVVEFMTEDLSATIEAGKEELKEKEIGHVLQDMRDLHKQMDETELAWERKFERVGELERAFGNFNDDASDRFANLEARLRTLEKASVRQEALDAVLKDIAQDKADKTADIDELFSKDEKTQRHLLDLQDTVSTSLASKKEVEEAMQQVLEELHQSSDDVTESLKDLQSKVAWHADVEELDMNQRQKISAVQSDVNKAHDGLKAFGDKFDSAQQQNHEVFARNVQVREMFSQYGEMMEDLEKRLSEEQQKLGQQKVDKADLQEKMSTAYGRMEELKAVDENISNGLKELASMVSDLQAHTSEMATKSYAEEVAHKYADEVVRASTEKEEIDALRRDFVEEQERIRSSVRQQQTNRKDLNAALEELNDLRAKAVKVEKRCGSLEDQITSLREEEATIRDGLKHTANNQALSEAEMKEDCEALRNELKEHAERQQQEGERLREQLTRQYMEQLDKAMDLQGGIHKLQLSHKELDETVKTRLPSPSSATSG
;
A
#
# COMPACT_ATOMS: atom_id res chain seq x y z
N MET A 1 -12.72 0.66 -62.89
CA MET A 1 -13.03 2.07 -62.60
C MET A 1 -13.59 2.26 -61.18
N GLU A 2 -14.52 1.44 -60.69
CA GLU A 2 -15.05 1.60 -59.32
C GLU A 2 -14.00 1.39 -58.19
N GLY A 3 -13.02 0.49 -58.42
CA GLY A 3 -11.94 0.26 -57.45
C GLY A 3 -10.92 1.40 -57.32
N GLU A 4 -10.77 2.26 -58.32
CA GLU A 4 -9.87 3.42 -58.26
C GLU A 4 -10.52 4.60 -57.54
N VAL A 5 -11.84 4.76 -57.68
CA VAL A 5 -12.60 5.79 -56.95
C VAL A 5 -12.62 5.50 -55.45
N ALA A 6 -12.78 4.24 -55.05
CA ALA A 6 -12.74 3.84 -53.64
C ALA A 6 -11.35 4.05 -53.00
N ARG A 7 -10.26 3.82 -53.75
CA ARG A 7 -8.89 4.09 -53.29
C ARG A 7 -8.61 5.59 -53.19
N SER A 8 -9.11 6.38 -54.13
CA SER A 8 -8.97 7.84 -54.07
C SER A 8 -9.70 8.44 -52.87
N ALA A 9 -10.92 7.97 -52.58
CA ALA A 9 -11.71 8.45 -51.44
C ALA A 9 -11.08 8.07 -50.09
N THR A 10 -10.51 6.86 -49.99
CA THR A 10 -9.82 6.44 -48.76
C THR A 10 -8.49 7.18 -48.55
N GLN A 11 -7.76 7.47 -49.62
CA GLN A 11 -6.55 8.31 -49.56
C GLN A 11 -6.88 9.74 -49.11
N GLU A 12 -7.97 10.32 -49.62
CA GLU A 12 -8.38 11.69 -49.29
C GLU A 12 -8.84 11.82 -47.82
N ILE A 13 -9.52 10.80 -47.29
CA ILE A 13 -9.86 10.73 -45.86
C ILE A 13 -8.59 10.61 -45.00
N TYR A 14 -7.62 9.79 -45.42
CA TYR A 14 -6.36 9.62 -44.71
C TYR A 14 -5.58 10.95 -44.65
N ASP A 15 -5.51 11.67 -45.77
CA ASP A 15 -4.84 12.98 -45.84
C ASP A 15 -5.56 14.06 -45.01
N GLN A 16 -6.89 14.02 -44.91
CA GLN A 16 -7.63 14.94 -44.04
C GLN A 16 -7.36 14.67 -42.56
N VAL A 17 -7.30 13.40 -42.15
CA VAL A 17 -6.96 13.03 -40.76
C VAL A 17 -5.53 13.44 -40.43
N LEU A 18 -4.59 13.21 -41.34
CA LEU A 18 -3.19 13.57 -41.13
C LEU A 18 -2.98 15.08 -40.99
N ARG A 19 -3.69 15.90 -41.79
CA ARG A 19 -3.65 17.38 -41.65
C ARG A 19 -4.24 17.85 -40.32
N LYS A 20 -5.28 17.18 -39.82
CA LYS A 20 -5.94 17.54 -38.56
C LYS A 20 -5.05 17.25 -37.36
N GLU A 21 -4.31 16.14 -37.38
CA GLU A 21 -3.35 15.78 -36.35
C GLU A 21 -2.07 16.64 -36.41
N LEU A 22 -1.58 16.99 -37.61
CA LEU A 22 -0.49 17.96 -37.76
C LEU A 22 -0.88 19.38 -37.29
N GLY A 23 -2.15 19.77 -37.45
CA GLY A 23 -2.65 21.04 -36.89
C GLY A 23 -2.66 21.06 -35.36
N ARG A 24 -3.14 19.98 -34.72
CA ARG A 24 -3.18 19.86 -33.25
C ARG A 24 -1.79 19.86 -32.61
N THR A 25 -0.82 19.19 -33.25
CA THR A 25 0.57 19.19 -32.76
C THR A 25 1.21 20.56 -32.84
N ALA A 26 0.91 21.36 -33.89
CA ALA A 26 1.37 22.73 -33.98
C ALA A 26 0.74 23.66 -32.92
N GLU A 27 -0.56 23.50 -32.63
CA GLU A 27 -1.24 24.26 -31.57
C GLU A 27 -0.67 23.96 -30.18
N LEU A 28 -0.42 22.69 -29.85
CA LEU A 28 0.21 22.29 -28.59
C LEU A 28 1.63 22.86 -28.43
N GLN A 29 2.40 22.93 -29.52
CA GLN A 29 3.75 23.50 -29.50
C GLN A 29 3.72 25.02 -29.29
N GLN A 30 2.71 25.70 -29.84
CA GLN A 30 2.51 27.14 -29.65
C GLN A 30 2.04 27.47 -28.22
N GLU A 31 1.20 26.63 -27.63
CA GLU A 31 0.72 26.77 -26.25
C GLU A 31 1.87 26.55 -25.23
N GLN A 32 2.76 25.59 -25.52
CA GLN A 32 3.94 25.33 -24.71
C GLN A 32 4.98 26.48 -24.77
N GLN A 33 5.11 27.14 -25.93
CA GLN A 33 5.94 28.35 -26.06
C GLN A 33 5.36 29.56 -25.30
N GLN A 34 4.03 29.70 -25.22
CA GLN A 34 3.40 30.78 -24.45
C GLN A 34 3.56 30.60 -22.95
N GLN A 35 3.58 29.36 -22.45
CA GLN A 35 3.81 29.09 -21.02
C GLN A 35 5.25 29.37 -20.57
N GLN A 36 6.24 29.31 -21.48
CA GLN A 36 7.64 29.62 -21.15
C GLN A 36 7.96 31.13 -21.11
N GLN A 37 7.05 32.00 -21.55
CA GLN A 37 7.29 33.46 -21.58
C GLN A 37 6.70 34.24 -20.41
N GLN A 38 6.15 33.60 -19.38
CA GLN A 38 5.70 34.32 -18.18
C GLN A 38 6.88 34.68 -17.25
N PRO A 39 7.08 35.98 -16.92
CA PRO A 39 8.18 36.41 -16.06
C PRO A 39 7.90 36.08 -14.59
N THR A 40 8.83 35.37 -13.96
CA THR A 40 8.82 35.11 -12.51
C THR A 40 9.20 36.38 -11.73
N ALA A 41 8.33 36.79 -10.81
CA ALA A 41 8.54 37.91 -9.90
C ALA A 41 9.59 37.58 -8.81
N PRO A 42 10.32 38.57 -8.27
CA PRO A 42 11.46 38.33 -7.38
C PRO A 42 11.03 38.07 -5.93
N ASN A 43 11.66 37.06 -5.34
CA ASN A 43 11.48 36.58 -3.97
C ASN A 43 11.95 37.60 -2.92
N GLY A 44 11.05 37.97 -2.01
CA GLY A 44 11.31 38.76 -0.81
C GLY A 44 11.60 37.88 0.42
N LYS A 45 12.73 38.18 1.07
CA LYS A 45 13.29 37.82 2.39
C LYS A 45 12.49 36.97 3.41
N PRO A 46 13.19 36.16 4.25
CA PRO A 46 12.58 35.29 5.26
C PRO A 46 12.33 36.02 6.59
N GLY A 47 11.14 35.82 7.17
CA GLY A 47 10.76 36.24 8.52
C GLY A 47 10.76 35.07 9.51
N LYS A 48 11.30 35.33 10.71
CA LYS A 48 11.47 34.45 11.88
C LYS A 48 10.23 33.64 12.32
N PRO A 49 10.44 32.51 13.03
CA PRO A 49 9.35 31.71 13.59
C PRO A 49 8.80 32.34 14.87
N ARG A 50 7.47 32.29 15.04
CA ARG A 50 6.77 32.69 16.27
C ARG A 50 6.01 31.48 16.81
N GLU A 51 6.35 31.10 18.03
CA GLU A 51 5.72 30.09 18.86
C GLU A 51 4.19 30.27 18.90
N ARG A 52 3.45 29.16 18.87
CA ARG A 52 2.06 29.14 19.33
C ARG A 52 1.84 28.04 20.35
N SER A 53 1.46 28.54 21.52
CA SER A 53 0.87 27.85 22.65
C SER A 53 -0.51 27.28 22.32
N SER A 54 -0.84 26.29 23.15
CA SER A 54 -2.09 25.57 23.39
C SER A 54 -3.31 26.44 23.77
N VAL A 55 -4.44 25.74 24.04
CA VAL A 55 -5.74 26.14 24.64
C VAL A 55 -6.82 26.37 23.56
N SER A 56 -7.75 25.44 23.28
CA SER A 56 -8.85 24.78 24.02
C SER A 56 -10.21 25.47 23.87
N ASP A 57 -11.22 24.59 23.74
CA ASP A 57 -12.65 24.72 24.06
C ASP A 57 -13.60 25.60 23.23
N GLY A 58 -14.79 25.04 23.00
CA GLY A 58 -16.02 25.82 23.10
C GLY A 58 -17.06 25.69 21.98
N GLN A 59 -17.86 24.62 22.03
CA GLN A 59 -19.33 24.60 21.92
C GLN A 59 -20.09 25.62 21.03
N ARG A 60 -20.88 25.05 20.10
CA ARG A 60 -22.37 25.13 20.04
C ARG A 60 -23.01 26.54 19.87
N THR A 61 -23.73 26.76 18.75
CA THR A 61 -25.19 27.03 18.75
C THR A 61 -25.79 27.15 17.34
N SER A 62 -27.01 26.65 17.26
CA SER A 62 -28.01 26.77 16.19
C SER A 62 -28.69 28.15 16.19
N ARG A 63 -29.05 28.74 15.04
CA ARG A 63 -30.38 29.36 14.77
C ARG A 63 -30.52 30.10 13.43
N GLN A 64 -31.75 29.96 12.88
CA GLN A 64 -32.56 30.89 12.07
C GLN A 64 -32.04 31.31 10.68
N GLN A 65 -32.67 30.87 9.57
CA GLN A 65 -33.94 31.36 9.00
C GLN A 65 -34.07 32.89 8.98
N ASP A 66 -33.88 33.48 7.79
CA ASP A 66 -34.72 34.57 7.31
C ASP A 66 -34.85 34.51 5.77
N LYS A 67 -36.06 34.85 5.34
CA LYS A 67 -36.54 34.98 3.95
C LYS A 67 -36.15 36.37 3.42
N ASP A 68 -35.77 36.49 2.15
CA ASP A 68 -36.66 37.00 1.08
C ASP A 68 -35.92 37.14 -0.27
N PRO A 69 -36.68 37.21 -1.40
CA PRO A 69 -36.16 37.03 -2.75
C PRO A 69 -36.06 38.35 -3.51
N SER A 70 -34.92 38.64 -4.15
CA SER A 70 -34.85 39.60 -5.27
C SER A 70 -33.47 39.59 -5.91
N SER A 71 -33.37 39.00 -7.10
CA SER A 71 -32.45 39.50 -8.14
C SER A 71 -32.66 38.75 -9.45
N ARG A 72 -33.28 39.44 -10.41
CA ARG A 72 -33.22 39.19 -11.86
C ARG A 72 -31.79 38.91 -12.31
N PRO A 73 -31.54 37.96 -13.23
CA PRO A 73 -30.32 37.97 -14.02
C PRO A 73 -30.47 38.86 -15.25
N ALA A 74 -29.36 39.53 -15.57
CA ALA A 74 -29.18 40.39 -16.72
C ALA A 74 -29.21 39.59 -18.02
N THR A 75 -29.91 40.14 -19.01
CA THR A 75 -30.03 39.64 -20.38
C THR A 75 -28.70 39.86 -21.11
N ALA A 76 -27.98 38.79 -21.43
CA ALA A 76 -26.83 38.83 -22.32
C ALA A 76 -27.33 38.76 -23.78
N GLN A 77 -26.98 39.78 -24.57
CA GLN A 77 -27.20 39.85 -26.01
C GLN A 77 -26.40 38.74 -26.71
N SER A 78 -27.09 37.71 -27.20
CA SER A 78 -26.55 36.78 -28.19
C SER A 78 -26.77 37.35 -29.59
N LYS A 79 -25.66 37.54 -30.31
CA LYS A 79 -25.62 37.86 -31.73
C LYS A 79 -25.95 36.59 -32.51
N SER A 80 -27.18 36.46 -33.02
CA SER A 80 -27.50 35.45 -34.02
C SER A 80 -27.36 36.02 -35.43
N SER A 81 -26.55 35.32 -36.23
CA SER A 81 -26.28 35.61 -37.62
C SER A 81 -27.52 35.38 -38.47
N SER A 82 -27.88 36.39 -39.25
CA SER A 82 -28.84 36.33 -40.33
C SER A 82 -28.46 35.27 -41.37
N LYS A 83 -29.24 34.18 -41.46
CA LYS A 83 -29.26 33.31 -42.64
C LYS A 83 -30.71 33.01 -43.05
N ALA A 84 -31.09 33.66 -44.14
CA ALA A 84 -32.05 33.23 -45.16
C ALA A 84 -33.43 32.74 -44.68
N SER A 85 -34.28 33.69 -44.31
CA SER A 85 -35.73 33.54 -44.37
C SER A 85 -36.15 33.34 -45.84
N ARG A 86 -36.50 32.10 -46.21
CA ARG A 86 -37.24 31.84 -47.46
C ARG A 86 -38.64 32.44 -47.31
N SER A 87 -39.04 33.25 -48.28
CA SER A 87 -40.32 33.94 -48.31
C SER A 87 -41.49 32.95 -48.37
N VAL A 88 -42.21 32.81 -47.28
CA VAL A 88 -43.59 32.29 -47.27
C VAL A 88 -44.51 33.45 -47.68
N GLN A 89 -44.44 33.83 -48.95
CA GLN A 89 -45.39 34.73 -49.61
C GLN A 89 -45.99 34.02 -50.83
N GLU A 90 -46.46 32.79 -50.65
CA GLU A 90 -47.12 32.08 -51.76
C GLU A 90 -48.03 30.98 -51.21
N LYS A 91 -49.23 31.35 -50.77
CA LYS A 91 -50.48 30.54 -50.75
C LYS A 91 -51.55 31.22 -49.88
N SER A 92 -52.02 32.37 -50.33
CA SER A 92 -53.32 32.91 -49.90
C SER A 92 -54.04 33.51 -51.09
N ARG A 93 -53.99 32.81 -52.23
CA ARG A 93 -54.78 33.16 -53.40
C ARG A 93 -56.19 32.62 -53.17
N TRP A 94 -57.00 33.39 -52.47
CA TRP A 94 -58.44 33.17 -52.40
C TRP A 94 -59.01 33.36 -53.80
N VAL A 95 -59.27 32.24 -54.49
CA VAL A 95 -60.15 32.23 -55.65
C VAL A 95 -61.54 32.51 -55.09
N ALA A 96 -61.97 33.77 -55.20
CA ALA A 96 -63.36 34.12 -54.99
C ALA A 96 -64.21 33.28 -55.97
N PRO A 97 -65.26 32.57 -55.51
CA PRO A 97 -66.25 32.04 -56.43
C PRO A 97 -66.85 33.22 -57.20
N ASP A 98 -67.07 33.00 -58.49
CA ASP A 98 -67.63 33.96 -59.43
C ASP A 98 -69.10 34.27 -59.04
N LEU A 99 -69.29 35.07 -57.98
CA LEU A 99 -70.58 35.58 -57.50
C LEU A 99 -70.96 36.85 -58.27
N ALA A 100 -70.90 36.78 -59.60
CA ALA A 100 -71.33 37.87 -60.47
C ALA A 100 -72.87 38.01 -60.54
N SER A 101 -73.66 37.12 -59.90
CA SER A 101 -75.12 37.13 -59.98
C SER A 101 -75.85 37.72 -58.76
N VAL A 102 -75.15 38.11 -57.68
CA VAL A 102 -75.80 38.69 -56.47
C VAL A 102 -75.77 40.23 -56.47
N ALA A 103 -75.06 40.85 -57.42
CA ALA A 103 -75.06 42.30 -57.58
C ALA A 103 -76.33 42.75 -58.32
N THR A 104 -77.39 43.10 -57.57
CA THR A 104 -78.35 44.21 -57.84
C THR A 104 -79.54 44.26 -56.85
N LEU A 105 -79.42 43.70 -55.64
CA LEU A 105 -80.36 44.02 -54.55
C LEU A 105 -79.95 45.36 -53.92
N SER A 106 -80.15 46.45 -54.66
CA SER A 106 -80.19 47.79 -54.06
C SER A 106 -81.37 47.83 -53.08
N PRO A 107 -81.23 48.47 -51.89
CA PRO A 107 -82.35 48.64 -50.95
C PRO A 107 -83.60 49.19 -51.63
N HIS A 108 -83.44 50.05 -52.63
CA HIS A 108 -84.55 50.55 -53.44
C HIS A 108 -85.22 49.50 -54.32
N ASN A 109 -84.47 48.56 -54.89
CA ASN A 109 -85.06 47.49 -55.71
C ASN A 109 -85.86 46.50 -54.84
N LEU A 110 -85.42 46.27 -53.60
CA LEU A 110 -86.15 45.45 -52.63
C LEU A 110 -87.40 46.16 -52.11
N GLU A 111 -87.28 47.47 -51.83
CA GLU A 111 -88.40 48.33 -51.43
C GLU A 111 -89.46 48.40 -52.52
N ASP A 112 -89.07 48.61 -53.78
CA ASP A 112 -90.02 48.67 -54.89
C ASP A 112 -90.66 47.30 -55.17
N ALA A 113 -89.90 46.19 -55.11
CA ALA A 113 -90.46 44.84 -55.30
C ALA A 113 -91.41 44.41 -54.18
N LEU A 114 -91.11 44.74 -52.92
CA LEU A 114 -92.00 44.47 -51.79
C LEU A 114 -93.23 45.38 -51.80
N THR A 115 -93.08 46.62 -52.23
CA THR A 115 -94.18 47.57 -52.42
C THR A 115 -95.11 47.08 -53.54
N GLU A 116 -94.55 46.67 -54.68
CA GLU A 116 -95.29 46.09 -55.80
C GLU A 116 -96.01 44.81 -55.41
N ARG A 117 -95.36 43.92 -54.65
CA ARG A 117 -95.97 42.69 -54.13
C ARG A 117 -97.08 42.96 -53.12
N ALA A 118 -96.88 43.91 -52.19
CA ALA A 118 -97.91 44.32 -51.23
C ALA A 118 -99.15 44.91 -51.94
N PHE A 119 -98.95 45.59 -53.07
CA PHE A 119 -100.05 46.05 -53.92
C PHE A 119 -100.69 44.95 -54.77
N ALA A 120 -99.92 43.95 -55.22
CA ALA A 120 -100.42 42.82 -55.99
C ALA A 120 -101.31 41.88 -55.15
N GLU A 121 -101.02 41.70 -53.86
CA GLU A 121 -101.79 40.86 -52.94
C GLU A 121 -103.11 41.53 -52.46
N HIS A 122 -103.30 42.83 -52.70
CA HIS A 122 -104.52 43.57 -52.33
C HIS A 122 -105.12 44.39 -53.50
N PRO A 123 -105.73 43.75 -54.52
CA PRO A 123 -106.29 44.43 -55.69
C PRO A 123 -107.54 45.28 -55.42
N SER A 124 -108.24 45.06 -54.30
CA SER A 124 -109.44 45.81 -53.90
C SER A 124 -109.11 47.06 -53.07
N ARG A 125 -108.59 48.10 -53.73
CA ARG A 125 -108.10 49.37 -53.13
C ARG A 125 -109.12 50.21 -52.32
N GLN A 126 -110.36 49.79 -52.14
CA GLN A 126 -111.41 50.62 -51.53
C GLN A 126 -111.89 50.20 -50.13
N SER A 127 -111.53 49.01 -49.61
CA SER A 127 -112.12 48.54 -48.34
C SER A 127 -111.24 48.69 -47.09
N ILE A 128 -109.96 49.05 -47.20
CA ILE A 128 -109.03 49.04 -46.04
C ILE A 128 -108.49 50.43 -45.67
N GLY A 129 -108.67 51.46 -46.50
CA GLY A 129 -108.34 52.86 -46.13
C GLY A 129 -106.84 53.15 -45.90
N LEU A 130 -105.95 52.20 -46.22
CA LEU A 130 -104.50 52.40 -46.17
C LEU A 130 -104.06 53.18 -47.41
N SER A 131 -103.52 54.39 -47.21
CA SER A 131 -102.94 55.17 -48.30
C SER A 131 -101.64 54.52 -48.79
N GLU A 132 -101.33 54.69 -50.07
CA GLU A 132 -100.09 54.21 -50.70
C GLU A 132 -98.83 54.65 -49.94
N ALA A 133 -98.86 55.83 -49.33
CA ALA A 133 -97.79 56.34 -48.48
C ALA A 133 -97.55 55.46 -47.24
N VAL A 134 -98.60 54.92 -46.62
CA VAL A 134 -98.48 54.07 -45.42
C VAL A 134 -97.89 52.70 -45.78
N VAL A 135 -98.30 52.13 -46.93
CA VAL A 135 -97.73 50.84 -47.39
C VAL A 135 -96.25 51.02 -47.72
N ARG A 136 -95.89 52.10 -48.42
CA ARG A 136 -94.48 52.38 -48.75
C ARG A 136 -93.65 52.66 -47.50
N ASP A 137 -94.18 53.37 -46.50
CA ASP A 137 -93.48 53.60 -45.23
C ASP A 137 -93.25 52.30 -44.46
N VAL A 138 -94.24 51.41 -44.38
CA VAL A 138 -94.10 50.10 -43.73
C VAL A 138 -93.10 49.22 -44.48
N VAL A 139 -93.13 49.22 -45.82
CA VAL A 139 -92.15 48.50 -46.65
C VAL A 139 -90.75 49.10 -46.49
N SER A 140 -90.61 50.42 -46.43
CA SER A 140 -89.32 51.09 -46.21
C SER A 140 -88.72 50.77 -44.84
N VAL A 141 -89.55 50.73 -43.79
CA VAL A 141 -89.12 50.35 -42.43
C VAL A 141 -88.70 48.88 -42.40
N THR A 142 -89.50 47.98 -42.97
CA THR A 142 -89.15 46.55 -43.03
C THR A 142 -87.91 46.27 -43.88
N VAL A 143 -87.71 46.95 -45.00
CA VAL A 143 -86.47 46.87 -45.78
C VAL A 143 -85.28 47.38 -44.98
N ARG A 144 -85.43 48.49 -44.24
CA ARG A 144 -84.37 49.02 -43.37
C ARG A 144 -84.02 48.03 -42.25
N ASP A 145 -85.01 47.39 -41.65
CA ASP A 145 -84.80 46.38 -40.61
C ASP A 145 -84.11 45.13 -41.18
N ILE A 146 -84.53 44.66 -42.36
CA ILE A 146 -83.91 43.52 -43.05
C ILE A 146 -82.44 43.83 -43.41
N VAL A 147 -82.18 45.00 -44.01
CA VAL A 147 -80.82 45.44 -44.34
C VAL A 147 -79.98 45.55 -43.07
N GLY A 148 -80.50 46.14 -42.00
CA GLY A 148 -79.79 46.23 -40.71
C GLY A 148 -79.48 44.87 -40.09
N ILE A 149 -80.38 43.89 -40.21
CA ILE A 149 -80.14 42.50 -39.76
C ILE A 149 -79.03 41.85 -40.61
N PHE A 150 -79.04 42.03 -41.93
CA PHE A 150 -78.00 41.49 -42.81
C PHE A 150 -76.64 42.14 -42.57
N GLU A 151 -76.58 43.47 -42.41
CA GLU A 151 -75.35 44.18 -42.05
C GLU A 151 -74.79 43.69 -40.71
N SER A 152 -75.65 43.54 -39.70
CA SER A 152 -75.24 43.01 -38.38
C SER A 152 -74.75 41.56 -38.44
N LEU A 153 -75.40 40.70 -39.23
CA LEU A 153 -74.97 39.31 -39.46
C LEU A 153 -73.65 39.24 -40.23
N LEU A 154 -73.48 40.08 -41.25
CA LEU A 154 -72.25 40.17 -42.03
C LEU A 154 -71.08 40.62 -41.15
N ASP A 155 -71.29 41.65 -40.32
CA ASP A 155 -70.28 42.12 -39.37
C ASP A 155 -69.93 41.05 -38.35
N ARG A 156 -70.92 40.34 -37.80
CA ARG A 156 -70.68 39.24 -36.86
C ARG A 156 -69.89 38.10 -37.50
N LEU A 157 -70.26 37.67 -38.71
CA LEU A 157 -69.54 36.63 -39.46
C LEU A 157 -68.11 37.07 -39.81
N LEU A 158 -67.92 38.34 -40.18
CA LEU A 158 -66.60 38.90 -40.44
C LEU A 158 -65.74 38.93 -39.16
N ILE A 159 -66.33 39.29 -38.01
CA ILE A 159 -65.64 39.26 -36.72
C ILE A 159 -65.28 37.83 -36.33
N GLU A 160 -66.21 36.88 -36.43
CA GLU A 160 -65.96 35.47 -36.11
C GLU A 160 -64.84 34.90 -37.00
N LYS A 161 -64.88 35.17 -38.31
CA LYS A 161 -63.83 34.74 -39.24
C LYS A 161 -62.48 35.40 -38.96
N LYS A 162 -62.45 36.70 -38.61
CA LYS A 162 -61.22 37.39 -38.19
C LYS A 162 -60.66 36.77 -36.91
N MET A 163 -61.52 36.48 -35.92
CA MET A 163 -61.11 35.86 -34.66
C MET A 163 -60.60 34.44 -34.85
N GLU A 164 -61.18 33.67 -35.77
CA GLU A 164 -60.68 32.34 -36.13
C GLU A 164 -59.32 32.41 -36.83
N THR A 165 -59.17 33.33 -37.78
CA THR A 165 -57.89 33.57 -38.46
C THR A 165 -56.79 33.99 -37.48
N ILE A 166 -57.12 34.91 -36.57
CA ILE A 166 -56.19 35.35 -35.51
C ILE A 166 -55.84 34.17 -34.59
N ARG A 167 -56.83 33.36 -34.17
CA ARG A 167 -56.56 32.16 -33.36
C ARG A 167 -55.65 31.18 -34.07
N SER A 168 -55.88 30.88 -35.35
CA SER A 168 -55.02 29.99 -36.15
C SER A 168 -53.60 30.53 -36.25
N MET A 169 -53.43 31.81 -36.58
CA MET A 169 -52.09 32.42 -36.67
C MET A 169 -51.36 32.43 -35.32
N VAL A 170 -52.07 32.68 -34.22
CA VAL A 170 -51.48 32.65 -32.86
C VAL A 170 -51.08 31.22 -32.50
N VAL A 171 -51.88 30.22 -32.82
CA VAL A 171 -51.53 28.81 -32.60
C VAL A 171 -50.30 28.44 -33.43
N GLU A 172 -50.28 28.74 -34.72
CA GLU A 172 -49.11 28.46 -35.57
C GLU A 172 -47.85 29.15 -35.05
N PHE A 173 -47.94 30.46 -34.74
CA PHE A 173 -46.82 31.23 -34.20
C PHE A 173 -46.33 30.67 -32.86
N MET A 174 -47.23 30.35 -31.93
CA MET A 174 -46.84 29.76 -30.65
C MET A 174 -46.24 28.37 -30.80
N THR A 175 -46.73 27.56 -31.75
CA THR A 175 -46.22 26.21 -31.98
C THR A 175 -44.85 26.24 -32.65
N GLU A 176 -44.62 27.18 -33.56
CA GLU A 176 -43.32 27.40 -34.19
C GLU A 176 -42.30 27.94 -33.18
N ASP A 177 -42.66 28.93 -32.36
CA ASP A 177 -41.76 29.52 -31.36
C ASP A 177 -41.46 28.54 -30.20
N LEU A 178 -42.46 27.76 -29.77
CA LEU A 178 -42.26 26.66 -28.80
C LEU A 178 -41.37 25.56 -29.38
N SER A 179 -41.59 25.14 -30.64
CA SER A 179 -40.77 24.09 -31.23
C SER A 179 -39.31 24.54 -31.41
N ALA A 180 -39.09 25.77 -31.87
CA ALA A 180 -37.75 26.37 -31.94
C ALA A 180 -37.08 26.48 -30.56
N THR A 181 -37.82 26.88 -29.53
CA THR A 181 -37.29 26.98 -28.16
C THR A 181 -36.95 25.60 -27.57
N ILE A 182 -37.78 24.59 -27.83
CA ILE A 182 -37.53 23.20 -27.40
C ILE A 182 -36.30 22.64 -28.12
N GLU A 183 -36.14 22.90 -29.41
CA GLU A 183 -35.01 22.41 -30.20
C GLU A 183 -33.70 23.08 -29.76
N ALA A 184 -33.70 24.40 -29.55
CA ALA A 184 -32.55 25.13 -28.99
C ALA A 184 -32.19 24.63 -27.58
N GLY A 185 -33.19 24.43 -26.71
CA GLY A 185 -32.98 23.90 -25.36
C GLY A 185 -32.41 22.48 -25.37
N LYS A 186 -32.87 21.62 -26.29
CA LYS A 186 -32.35 20.26 -26.47
C LYS A 186 -30.90 20.27 -26.94
N GLU A 187 -30.53 21.18 -27.84
CA GLU A 187 -29.17 21.30 -28.35
C GLU A 187 -28.19 21.81 -27.28
N GLU A 188 -28.60 22.82 -26.49
CA GLU A 188 -27.81 23.33 -25.36
C GLU A 188 -27.60 22.25 -24.28
N LEU A 189 -28.66 21.48 -23.97
CA LEU A 189 -28.60 20.42 -22.97
C LEU A 189 -27.70 19.27 -23.44
N LYS A 190 -27.78 18.91 -24.73
CA LYS A 190 -26.88 17.95 -25.36
C LYS A 190 -25.42 18.42 -25.32
N GLU A 191 -25.15 19.70 -25.61
CA GLU A 191 -23.79 20.25 -25.57
C GLU A 191 -23.21 20.23 -24.14
N LYS A 192 -24.03 20.59 -23.14
CA LYS A 192 -23.65 20.50 -21.72
C LYS A 192 -23.39 19.07 -21.27
N GLU A 193 -24.28 18.12 -21.59
CA GLU A 193 -24.11 16.71 -21.23
C GLU A 193 -22.89 16.10 -21.91
N ILE A 194 -22.68 16.35 -23.20
CA ILE A 194 -21.47 15.90 -23.91
C ILE A 194 -20.22 16.55 -23.30
N GLY A 195 -20.28 17.83 -22.93
CA GLY A 195 -19.19 18.52 -22.24
C GLY A 195 -18.83 17.87 -20.90
N HIS A 196 -19.83 17.53 -20.08
CA HIS A 196 -19.63 16.80 -18.82
C HIS A 196 -19.06 15.40 -19.05
N VAL A 197 -19.61 14.64 -20.00
CA VAL A 197 -19.09 13.30 -20.34
C VAL A 197 -17.64 13.36 -20.83
N LEU A 198 -17.28 14.35 -21.66
CA LEU A 198 -15.90 14.52 -22.13
C LEU A 198 -14.95 14.93 -21.00
N GLN A 199 -15.41 15.74 -20.06
CA GLN A 199 -14.62 16.12 -18.89
C GLN A 199 -14.43 14.93 -17.95
N ASP A 200 -15.48 14.17 -17.66
CA ASP A 200 -15.41 12.95 -16.86
C ASP A 200 -14.48 11.91 -17.50
N MET A 201 -14.56 11.73 -18.83
CA MET A 201 -13.64 10.86 -19.58
C MET A 201 -12.17 11.32 -19.47
N ARG A 202 -11.92 12.63 -19.48
CA ARG A 202 -10.58 13.19 -19.30
C ARG A 202 -10.06 12.96 -17.89
N ASP A 203 -10.91 13.16 -16.89
CA ASP A 203 -10.57 12.94 -15.49
C ASP A 203 -10.33 11.44 -15.20
N LEU A 204 -11.09 10.55 -15.85
CA LEU A 204 -10.88 9.09 -15.78
C LEU A 204 -9.56 8.66 -16.40
N HIS A 205 -9.18 9.21 -17.57
CA HIS A 205 -7.86 8.96 -18.17
C HIS A 205 -6.73 9.44 -17.25
N LYS A 206 -6.87 10.64 -16.67
CA LYS A 206 -5.87 11.15 -15.73
C LYS A 206 -5.72 10.25 -14.50
N GLN A 207 -6.83 9.75 -13.95
CA GLN A 207 -6.79 8.78 -12.85
C GLN A 207 -6.14 7.46 -13.27
N MET A 208 -6.42 6.98 -14.48
CA MET A 208 -5.79 5.78 -15.04
C MET A 208 -4.27 5.96 -15.13
N ASP A 209 -3.79 7.06 -15.71
CA ASP A 209 -2.36 7.38 -15.83
C ASP A 209 -1.69 7.50 -14.44
N GLU A 210 -2.36 8.13 -13.47
CA GLU A 210 -1.87 8.24 -12.09
C GLU A 210 -1.78 6.86 -11.42
N THR A 211 -2.74 5.97 -11.68
CA THR A 211 -2.70 4.59 -11.16
C THR A 211 -1.63 3.74 -11.84
N GLU A 212 -1.42 3.89 -13.14
CA GLU A 212 -0.36 3.21 -13.89
C GLU A 212 1.02 3.60 -13.35
N LEU A 213 1.29 4.90 -13.19
CA LEU A 213 2.52 5.40 -12.56
C LEU A 213 2.69 4.89 -11.12
N ALA A 214 1.60 4.77 -10.35
CA ALA A 214 1.67 4.22 -9.00
C ALA A 214 2.00 2.72 -9.00
N TRP A 215 1.52 1.97 -10.00
CA TRP A 215 1.89 0.57 -10.19
C TRP A 215 3.33 0.40 -10.63
N GLU A 216 3.82 1.21 -11.57
CA GLU A 216 5.22 1.20 -11.99
C GLU A 216 6.17 1.43 -10.81
N ARG A 217 5.90 2.42 -9.96
CA ARG A 217 6.70 2.66 -8.73
C ARG A 217 6.67 1.46 -7.77
N LYS A 218 5.54 0.76 -7.67
CA LYS A 218 5.44 -0.46 -6.85
C LYS A 218 6.29 -1.59 -7.47
N PHE A 219 6.26 -1.76 -8.78
CA PHE A 219 7.11 -2.74 -9.48
C PHE A 219 8.59 -2.42 -9.33
N GLU A 220 8.99 -1.14 -9.42
CA GLU A 220 10.36 -0.71 -9.15
C GLU A 220 10.79 -1.10 -7.72
N ARG A 221 9.94 -0.82 -6.73
CA ARG A 221 10.22 -1.16 -5.32
C ARG A 221 10.27 -2.67 -5.07
N VAL A 222 9.45 -3.46 -5.77
CA VAL A 222 9.55 -4.94 -5.74
C VAL A 222 10.87 -5.38 -6.35
N GLY A 223 11.28 -4.82 -7.49
CA GLY A 223 12.58 -5.14 -8.10
C GLY A 223 13.78 -4.73 -7.24
N GLU A 224 13.67 -3.65 -6.46
CA GLU A 224 14.67 -3.28 -5.45
C GLU A 224 14.71 -4.27 -4.30
N LEU A 225 13.56 -4.71 -3.80
CA LEU A 225 13.46 -5.74 -2.76
C LEU A 225 14.01 -7.08 -3.23
N GLU A 226 13.73 -7.50 -4.47
CA GLU A 226 14.29 -8.72 -5.06
C GLU A 226 15.82 -8.64 -5.18
N ARG A 227 16.35 -7.49 -5.61
CA ARG A 227 17.81 -7.25 -5.63
C ARG A 227 18.40 -7.27 -4.22
N ALA A 228 17.76 -6.63 -3.25
CA ALA A 228 18.21 -6.62 -1.86
C ALA A 228 18.18 -8.04 -1.25
N PHE A 229 17.15 -8.82 -1.56
CA PHE A 229 17.01 -10.21 -1.12
C PHE A 229 18.07 -11.11 -1.77
N GLY A 230 18.33 -10.93 -3.07
CA GLY A 230 19.44 -11.60 -3.76
C GLY A 230 20.78 -11.32 -3.09
N ASN A 231 21.10 -10.04 -2.86
CA ASN A 231 22.32 -9.63 -2.16
C ASN A 231 22.42 -10.23 -0.75
N PHE A 232 21.32 -10.25 0.01
CA PHE A 232 21.30 -10.87 1.34
C PHE A 232 21.55 -12.37 1.28
N ASN A 233 20.99 -13.07 0.29
CA ASN A 233 21.17 -14.50 0.13
C ASN A 233 22.60 -14.87 -0.29
N ASP A 234 23.23 -14.04 -1.12
CA ASP A 234 24.65 -14.16 -1.46
C ASP A 234 25.53 -13.94 -0.22
N ASP A 235 25.26 -12.89 0.56
CA ASP A 235 25.98 -12.57 1.81
C ASP A 235 25.81 -13.69 2.86
N ALA A 236 24.61 -14.27 2.95
CA ALA A 236 24.33 -15.41 3.81
C ALA A 236 25.08 -16.66 3.36
N SER A 237 25.10 -16.93 2.05
CA SER A 237 25.82 -18.07 1.47
C SER A 237 27.34 -17.96 1.71
N ASP A 238 27.91 -16.77 1.56
CA ASP A 238 29.32 -16.51 1.86
C ASP A 238 29.64 -16.72 3.34
N ARG A 239 28.74 -16.29 4.25
CA ARG A 239 28.88 -16.55 5.70
C ARG A 239 28.81 -18.03 6.02
N PHE A 240 27.89 -18.77 5.41
CA PHE A 240 27.79 -20.21 5.59
C PHE A 240 29.04 -20.93 5.07
N ALA A 241 29.54 -20.57 3.89
CA ALA A 241 30.78 -21.11 3.35
C ALA A 241 31.99 -20.82 4.26
N ASN A 242 32.06 -19.62 4.83
CA ASN A 242 33.10 -19.24 5.80
C ASN A 242 32.98 -20.04 7.11
N LEU A 243 31.77 -20.17 7.66
CA LEU A 243 31.52 -20.99 8.84
C LEU A 243 31.87 -22.45 8.61
N GLU A 244 31.50 -23.04 7.47
CA GLU A 244 31.90 -24.40 7.10
C GLU A 244 33.42 -24.53 6.99
N ALA A 245 34.12 -23.56 6.40
CA ALA A 245 35.57 -23.56 6.31
C ALA A 245 36.22 -23.50 7.70
N ARG A 246 35.68 -22.68 8.61
CA ARG A 246 36.12 -22.63 10.02
C ARG A 246 35.83 -23.93 10.75
N LEU A 247 34.66 -24.55 10.53
CA LEU A 247 34.28 -25.84 11.10
C LEU A 247 35.23 -26.94 10.64
N ARG A 248 35.52 -27.03 9.35
CA ARG A 248 36.53 -27.98 8.81
C ARG A 248 37.93 -27.74 9.38
N THR A 249 38.28 -26.48 9.66
CA THR A 249 39.57 -26.14 10.29
C THR A 249 39.60 -26.59 11.75
N LEU A 250 38.50 -26.41 12.48
CA LEU A 250 38.34 -26.90 13.86
C LEU A 250 38.28 -28.43 13.93
N GLU A 251 37.59 -29.09 12.99
CA GLU A 251 37.57 -30.55 12.88
C GLU A 251 38.97 -31.11 12.65
N LYS A 252 39.77 -30.50 11.77
CA LYS A 252 41.19 -30.85 11.58
C LYS A 252 42.03 -30.57 12.83
N ALA A 253 41.72 -29.53 13.59
CA ALA A 253 42.40 -29.25 14.87
C ALA A 253 41.96 -30.22 16.00
N SER A 254 40.78 -30.83 15.90
CA SER A 254 40.24 -31.78 16.88
C SER A 254 40.89 -33.17 16.84
N VAL A 255 41.78 -33.43 15.86
CA VAL A 255 42.63 -34.64 15.79
C VAL A 255 43.63 -34.73 16.98
N ARG A 256 43.66 -33.74 17.89
CA ARG A 256 44.38 -33.84 19.17
C ARG A 256 43.69 -34.69 20.25
N GLN A 257 42.48 -35.21 19.99
CA GLN A 257 41.79 -36.07 20.97
C GLN A 257 42.53 -37.40 21.21
N GLU A 258 43.17 -37.99 20.20
CA GLU A 258 44.02 -39.18 20.37
C GLU A 258 45.27 -38.88 21.23
N ALA A 259 45.82 -37.67 21.12
CA ALA A 259 46.95 -37.24 21.96
C ALA A 259 46.50 -36.97 23.40
N LEU A 260 45.28 -36.46 23.60
CA LEU A 260 44.71 -36.27 24.93
C LEU A 260 44.38 -37.61 25.60
N ASP A 261 43.84 -38.57 24.85
CA ASP A 261 43.55 -39.93 25.33
C ASP A 261 44.85 -40.70 25.65
N ALA A 262 45.93 -40.50 24.89
CA ALA A 262 47.25 -41.03 25.22
C ALA A 262 47.80 -40.46 26.53
N VAL A 263 47.69 -39.14 26.73
CA VAL A 263 48.11 -38.47 27.98
C VAL A 263 47.26 -38.90 29.17
N LEU A 264 45.94 -39.06 29.00
CA LEU A 264 45.06 -39.56 30.06
C LEU A 264 45.37 -41.02 30.43
N LYS A 265 45.77 -41.83 29.46
CA LYS A 265 46.22 -43.21 29.70
C LYS A 265 47.54 -43.27 30.47
N ASP A 266 48.50 -42.41 30.13
CA ASP A 266 49.77 -42.29 30.86
C ASP A 266 49.55 -41.81 32.31
N ILE A 267 48.67 -40.82 32.52
CA ILE A 267 48.31 -40.35 33.87
C ILE A 267 47.61 -41.45 34.69
N ALA A 268 46.74 -42.25 34.06
CA ALA A 268 46.09 -43.37 34.73
C ALA A 268 47.08 -44.48 35.12
N GLN A 269 48.10 -44.73 34.28
CA GLN A 269 49.16 -45.69 34.56
C GLN A 269 50.09 -45.20 35.68
N ASP A 270 50.55 -43.94 35.63
CA ASP A 270 51.39 -43.33 36.68
C ASP A 270 50.67 -43.32 38.05
N LYS A 271 49.35 -43.10 38.05
CA LYS A 271 48.55 -43.23 39.26
C LYS A 271 48.52 -44.66 39.81
N ALA A 272 48.40 -45.66 38.94
CA ALA A 272 48.37 -47.07 39.34
C ALA A 272 49.72 -47.51 39.93
N ASP A 273 50.83 -47.10 39.30
CA ASP A 273 52.19 -47.41 39.74
C ASP A 273 52.47 -46.76 41.11
N LYS A 274 52.08 -45.49 41.30
CA LYS A 274 52.22 -44.81 42.61
C LYS A 274 51.37 -45.43 43.72
N THR A 275 50.19 -45.95 43.42
CA THR A 275 49.41 -46.69 44.42
C THR A 275 50.09 -48.00 44.83
N ALA A 276 50.78 -48.68 43.91
CA ALA A 276 51.56 -49.88 44.23
C ALA A 276 52.77 -49.55 45.11
N ASP A 277 53.47 -48.44 44.85
CA ASP A 277 54.58 -47.97 45.69
C ASP A 277 54.13 -47.62 47.11
N ILE A 278 52.95 -46.98 47.23
CA ILE A 278 52.34 -46.66 48.53
C ILE A 278 52.02 -47.94 49.31
N ASP A 279 51.44 -48.96 48.65
CA ASP A 279 51.14 -50.24 49.29
C ASP A 279 52.43 -50.99 49.73
N GLU A 280 53.52 -50.88 48.97
CA GLU A 280 54.83 -51.43 49.37
C GLU A 280 55.41 -50.71 50.59
N LEU A 281 55.28 -49.38 50.66
CA LEU A 281 55.71 -48.59 51.81
C LEU A 281 54.91 -48.94 53.07
N PHE A 282 53.59 -49.13 52.96
CA PHE A 282 52.77 -49.61 54.08
C PHE A 282 53.16 -51.02 54.54
N SER A 283 53.54 -51.91 53.62
CA SER A 283 54.05 -53.23 53.98
C SER A 283 55.40 -53.18 54.69
N LYS A 284 56.26 -52.21 54.34
CA LYS A 284 57.53 -51.97 55.04
C LYS A 284 57.30 -51.40 56.44
N ASP A 285 56.38 -50.44 56.58
CA ASP A 285 56.02 -49.84 57.87
C ASP A 285 55.46 -50.88 58.86
N GLU A 286 54.62 -51.79 58.37
CA GLU A 286 54.07 -52.88 59.18
C GLU A 286 55.16 -53.88 59.64
N LYS A 287 56.23 -54.05 58.84
CA LYS A 287 57.39 -54.88 59.22
C LYS A 287 58.28 -54.18 60.25
N THR A 288 58.51 -52.87 60.12
CA THR A 288 59.24 -52.08 61.13
C THR A 288 58.48 -51.99 62.46
N GLN A 289 57.15 -51.90 62.44
CA GLN A 289 56.34 -51.99 63.66
C GLN A 289 56.45 -53.35 64.36
N ARG A 290 56.46 -54.46 63.60
CA ARG A 290 56.71 -55.79 64.19
C ARG A 290 58.12 -55.92 64.76
N HIS A 291 59.12 -55.36 64.08
CA HIS A 291 60.50 -55.35 64.58
C HIS A 291 60.68 -54.55 65.87
N LEU A 292 59.96 -53.43 66.02
CA LEU A 292 59.93 -52.63 67.25
C LEU A 292 59.25 -53.37 68.40
N LEU A 293 58.19 -54.13 68.14
CA LEU A 293 57.53 -54.96 69.15
C LEU A 293 58.41 -56.15 69.60
N ASP A 294 59.15 -56.77 68.67
CA ASP A 294 60.10 -57.85 69.00
C ASP A 294 61.33 -57.33 69.78
N LEU A 295 61.79 -56.10 69.50
CA LEU A 295 62.85 -55.42 70.27
C LEU A 295 62.38 -55.03 71.68
N GLN A 296 61.12 -54.65 71.84
CA GLN A 296 60.53 -54.34 73.13
C GLN A 296 60.40 -55.59 74.04
N ASP A 297 60.17 -56.77 73.45
CA ASP A 297 60.11 -58.05 74.17
C ASP A 297 61.51 -58.58 74.54
N THR A 298 62.53 -58.32 73.71
CA THR A 298 63.93 -58.71 74.01
C THR A 298 64.59 -57.83 75.07
N VAL A 299 64.24 -56.54 75.15
CA VAL A 299 64.72 -55.65 76.23
C VAL A 299 64.07 -55.96 77.59
N SER A 300 62.88 -56.58 77.59
CA SER A 300 62.16 -56.92 78.84
C SER A 300 62.68 -58.19 79.54
N THR A 301 63.58 -58.98 78.93
CA THR A 301 63.96 -60.31 79.47
C THR A 301 65.47 -60.58 79.61
N SER A 302 66.35 -59.61 79.40
CA SER A 302 67.81 -59.82 79.46
C SER A 302 68.52 -58.84 80.42
N LEU A 303 68.84 -59.31 81.63
CA LEU A 303 69.81 -58.66 82.53
C LEU A 303 71.22 -58.89 81.98
N ALA A 304 71.75 -57.88 81.29
CA ALA A 304 73.08 -57.88 80.70
C ALA A 304 74.01 -56.88 81.42
N SER A 305 75.29 -57.21 81.45
CA SER A 305 76.36 -56.65 82.28
C SER A 305 76.75 -55.22 81.89
N LYS A 306 77.47 -54.53 82.78
CA LYS A 306 77.85 -53.11 82.69
C LYS A 306 78.59 -52.67 81.40
N LYS A 307 79.11 -53.60 80.60
CA LYS A 307 79.73 -53.32 79.28
C LYS A 307 78.71 -53.29 78.14
N GLU A 308 77.65 -54.10 78.25
CA GLU A 308 76.55 -54.14 77.27
C GLU A 308 75.65 -52.90 77.41
N VAL A 309 75.64 -52.24 78.58
CA VAL A 309 74.94 -50.96 78.81
C VAL A 309 75.63 -49.78 78.10
N GLU A 310 76.96 -49.76 77.99
CA GLU A 310 77.67 -48.70 77.26
C GLU A 310 77.51 -48.87 75.75
N GLU A 311 77.62 -50.10 75.23
CA GLU A 311 77.35 -50.39 73.81
C GLU A 311 75.87 -50.15 73.47
N ALA A 312 74.93 -50.54 74.33
CA ALA A 312 73.51 -50.23 74.15
C ALA A 312 73.22 -48.73 74.28
N MET A 313 73.92 -47.98 75.13
CA MET A 313 73.74 -46.52 75.23
C MET A 313 74.27 -45.81 73.99
N GLN A 314 75.36 -46.31 73.40
CA GLN A 314 75.93 -45.77 72.17
C GLN A 314 75.06 -46.14 70.96
N GLN A 315 74.51 -47.35 70.93
CA GLN A 315 73.54 -47.79 69.94
C GLN A 315 72.22 -47.03 70.08
N VAL A 316 71.74 -46.75 71.29
CA VAL A 316 70.57 -45.90 71.54
C VAL A 316 70.83 -44.45 71.15
N LEU A 317 72.05 -43.93 71.32
CA LEU A 317 72.40 -42.59 70.84
C LEU A 317 72.46 -42.53 69.32
N GLU A 318 73.00 -43.56 68.66
CA GLU A 318 73.01 -43.68 67.19
C GLU A 318 71.57 -43.82 66.67
N GLU A 319 70.74 -44.68 67.28
CA GLU A 319 69.32 -44.85 66.95
C GLU A 319 68.50 -43.59 67.25
N LEU A 320 68.84 -42.82 68.30
CA LEU A 320 68.22 -41.53 68.60
C LEU A 320 68.64 -40.46 67.59
N HIS A 321 69.89 -40.47 67.12
CA HIS A 321 70.35 -39.60 66.05
C HIS A 321 69.69 -39.96 64.72
N GLN A 322 69.62 -41.25 64.39
CA GLN A 322 68.95 -41.75 63.19
C GLN A 322 67.45 -41.44 63.23
N SER A 323 66.80 -41.67 64.37
CA SER A 323 65.38 -41.32 64.57
C SER A 323 65.17 -39.80 64.54
N SER A 324 66.10 -39.00 65.05
CA SER A 324 66.05 -37.54 64.94
C SER A 324 66.16 -37.10 63.48
N ASP A 325 67.08 -37.69 62.72
CA ASP A 325 67.27 -37.40 61.30
C ASP A 325 66.02 -37.81 60.49
N ASP A 326 65.47 -39.01 60.74
CA ASP A 326 64.22 -39.51 60.16
C ASP A 326 63.02 -38.61 60.51
N VAL A 327 62.96 -38.09 61.75
CA VAL A 327 61.92 -37.13 62.17
C VAL A 327 62.09 -35.79 61.47
N THR A 328 63.32 -35.28 61.28
CA THR A 328 63.54 -34.06 60.48
C THR A 328 63.25 -34.25 59.00
N GLU A 329 63.55 -35.41 58.43
CA GLU A 329 63.21 -35.74 57.04
C GLU A 329 61.70 -35.89 56.88
N SER A 330 61.03 -36.57 57.82
CA SER A 330 59.58 -36.66 57.89
C SER A 330 58.91 -35.30 58.09
N LEU A 331 59.51 -34.39 58.87
CA LEU A 331 59.03 -33.01 59.03
C LEU A 331 59.20 -32.19 57.76
N LYS A 332 60.29 -32.37 57.00
CA LYS A 332 60.47 -31.76 55.69
C LYS A 332 59.48 -32.30 54.67
N ASP A 333 59.21 -33.60 54.69
CA ASP A 333 58.18 -34.23 53.85
C ASP A 333 56.77 -33.79 54.26
N LEU A 334 56.51 -33.56 55.56
CA LEU A 334 55.26 -32.96 56.01
C LEU A 334 55.14 -31.51 55.54
N GLN A 335 56.22 -30.73 55.58
CA GLN A 335 56.26 -29.35 55.09
C GLN A 335 56.03 -29.28 53.58
N SER A 336 56.60 -30.21 52.79
CA SER A 336 56.35 -30.30 51.35
C SER A 336 54.90 -30.70 51.06
N LYS A 337 54.34 -31.63 51.84
CA LYS A 337 52.92 -32.04 51.74
C LYS A 337 51.95 -30.91 52.13
N VAL A 338 52.29 -30.08 53.11
CA VAL A 338 51.49 -28.89 53.48
C VAL A 338 51.55 -27.83 52.39
N ALA A 339 52.70 -27.62 51.74
CA ALA A 339 52.80 -26.74 50.58
C ALA A 339 51.94 -27.25 49.40
N TRP A 340 51.96 -28.56 49.15
CA TRP A 340 51.11 -29.18 48.12
C TRP A 340 49.61 -29.05 48.44
N HIS A 341 49.21 -29.12 49.71
CA HIS A 341 47.82 -28.90 50.12
C HIS A 341 47.36 -27.45 49.83
N ALA A 342 48.23 -26.46 50.02
CA ALA A 342 47.94 -25.07 49.69
C ALA A 342 47.73 -24.88 48.17
N ASP A 343 48.57 -25.50 47.34
CA ASP A 343 48.43 -25.48 45.88
C ASP A 343 47.13 -26.18 45.41
N VAL A 344 46.74 -27.27 46.09
CA VAL A 344 45.48 -27.98 45.81
C VAL A 344 44.26 -27.15 46.19
N GLU A 345 44.29 -26.41 47.30
CA GLU A 345 43.21 -25.48 47.68
C GLU A 345 43.08 -24.32 46.68
N GLU A 346 44.19 -23.78 46.18
CA GLU A 346 44.17 -22.76 45.13
C GLU A 346 43.58 -23.31 43.82
N LEU A 347 43.96 -24.52 43.42
CA LEU A 347 43.39 -25.23 42.28
C LEU A 347 41.88 -25.48 42.45
N ASP A 348 41.42 -25.91 43.62
CA ASP A 348 39.99 -26.13 43.91
C ASP A 348 39.22 -24.80 43.84
N MET A 349 39.75 -23.71 44.40
CA MET A 349 39.14 -22.38 44.28
C MET A 349 39.03 -21.94 42.82
N ASN A 350 40.09 -22.12 42.03
CA ASN A 350 40.11 -21.74 40.61
C ASN A 350 39.12 -22.61 39.80
N GLN A 351 39.02 -23.91 40.10
CA GLN A 351 38.02 -24.79 39.48
C GLN A 351 36.59 -24.38 39.87
N ARG A 352 36.32 -24.05 41.13
CA ARG A 352 35.00 -23.56 41.56
C ARG A 352 34.62 -22.26 40.86
N GLN A 353 35.57 -21.34 40.68
CA GLN A 353 35.35 -20.11 39.93
C GLN A 353 35.02 -20.41 38.45
N LYS A 354 35.77 -21.32 37.81
CA LYS A 354 35.49 -21.75 36.43
C LYS A 354 34.12 -22.42 36.30
N ILE A 355 33.76 -23.30 37.24
CA ILE A 355 32.44 -23.95 37.27
C ILE A 355 31.35 -22.89 37.42
N SER A 356 31.52 -21.92 38.32
CA SER A 356 30.55 -20.83 38.50
C SER A 356 30.41 -19.95 37.24
N ALA A 357 31.51 -19.66 36.54
CA ALA A 357 31.49 -18.92 35.28
C ALA A 357 30.76 -19.69 34.17
N VAL A 358 31.09 -20.97 33.99
CA VAL A 358 30.41 -21.85 33.03
C VAL A 358 28.92 -21.95 33.35
N GLN A 359 28.56 -22.06 34.62
CA GLN A 359 27.15 -22.17 35.02
C GLN A 359 26.38 -20.85 34.81
N SER A 360 27.04 -19.71 35.01
CA SER A 360 26.52 -18.40 34.60
C SER A 360 26.27 -18.34 33.09
N ASP A 361 27.22 -18.81 32.28
CA ASP A 361 27.10 -18.76 30.82
C ASP A 361 26.05 -19.74 30.29
N VAL A 362 25.91 -20.92 30.91
CA VAL A 362 24.81 -21.87 30.63
C VAL A 362 23.45 -21.23 30.94
N ASN A 363 23.32 -20.50 32.06
CA ASN A 363 22.08 -19.81 32.39
C ASN A 363 21.76 -18.70 31.38
N LYS A 364 22.76 -17.89 30.98
CA LYS A 364 22.58 -16.87 29.94
C LYS A 364 22.17 -17.48 28.59
N ALA A 365 22.78 -18.62 28.21
CA ALA A 365 22.42 -19.34 27.00
C ALA A 365 21.00 -19.90 27.07
N HIS A 366 20.59 -20.41 28.25
CA HIS A 366 19.23 -20.88 28.50
C HIS A 366 18.20 -19.75 28.39
N ASP A 367 18.47 -18.60 29.01
CA ASP A 367 17.62 -17.40 28.93
C ASP A 367 17.54 -16.88 27.48
N GLY A 368 18.67 -16.90 26.76
CA GLY A 368 18.72 -16.54 25.34
C GLY A 368 17.88 -17.49 24.46
N LEU A 369 17.95 -18.79 24.70
CA LEU A 369 17.12 -19.80 24.01
C LEU A 369 15.64 -19.62 24.31
N LYS A 370 15.29 -19.32 25.57
CA LYS A 370 13.91 -19.05 25.96
C LYS A 370 13.37 -17.79 25.27
N ALA A 371 14.13 -16.70 25.28
CA ALA A 371 13.75 -15.47 24.58
C ALA A 371 13.63 -15.67 23.05
N PHE A 372 14.47 -16.53 22.46
CA PHE A 372 14.33 -16.92 21.06
C PHE A 372 13.06 -17.75 20.82
N GLY A 373 12.74 -18.69 21.71
CA GLY A 373 11.48 -19.45 21.69
C GLY A 373 10.25 -18.54 21.73
N ASP A 374 10.21 -17.59 22.67
CA ASP A 374 9.10 -16.63 22.79
C ASP A 374 8.94 -15.77 21.52
N LYS A 375 10.06 -15.37 20.89
CA LYS A 375 10.05 -14.64 19.60
C LYS A 375 9.57 -15.52 18.45
N PHE A 376 9.97 -16.79 18.42
CA PHE A 376 9.54 -17.75 17.41
C PHE A 376 8.03 -18.01 17.51
N ASP A 377 7.51 -18.22 18.72
CA ASP A 377 6.08 -18.43 18.96
C ASP A 377 5.26 -17.19 18.56
N SER A 378 5.77 -15.99 18.86
CA SER A 378 5.14 -14.73 18.43
C SER A 378 5.14 -14.58 16.90
N ALA A 379 6.24 -14.93 16.23
CA ALA A 379 6.32 -14.91 14.77
C ALA A 379 5.38 -15.95 14.13
N GLN A 380 5.26 -17.13 14.74
CA GLN A 380 4.35 -18.18 14.30
C GLN A 380 2.88 -17.73 14.41
N GLN A 381 2.50 -17.08 15.52
CA GLN A 381 1.17 -16.49 15.70
C GLN A 381 0.88 -15.41 14.65
N GLN A 382 1.83 -14.49 14.42
CA GLN A 382 1.67 -13.47 13.38
C GLN A 382 1.48 -14.10 12.00
N ASN A 383 2.21 -15.17 11.70
CA ASN A 383 2.06 -15.89 10.43
C ASN A 383 0.65 -16.52 10.33
N HIS A 384 0.14 -17.15 11.38
CA HIS A 384 -1.23 -17.66 11.43
C HIS A 384 -2.28 -16.55 11.23
N GLU A 385 -2.10 -15.37 11.82
CA GLU A 385 -2.98 -14.23 11.58
C GLU A 385 -2.95 -13.75 10.12
N VAL A 386 -1.77 -13.73 9.50
CA VAL A 386 -1.60 -13.36 8.09
C VAL A 386 -2.29 -14.38 7.18
N PHE A 387 -2.13 -15.68 7.46
CA PHE A 387 -2.85 -16.74 6.75
C PHE A 387 -4.37 -16.58 6.90
N ALA A 388 -4.87 -16.32 8.11
CA ALA A 388 -6.30 -16.09 8.35
C ALA A 388 -6.83 -14.87 7.57
N ARG A 389 -6.09 -13.75 7.56
CA ARG A 389 -6.45 -12.58 6.74
C ARG A 389 -6.42 -12.89 5.24
N ASN A 390 -5.43 -13.63 4.75
CA ASN A 390 -5.37 -14.02 3.34
C ASN A 390 -6.56 -14.90 2.92
N VAL A 391 -7.03 -15.79 3.80
CA VAL A 391 -8.25 -16.57 3.57
C VAL A 391 -9.47 -15.65 3.47
N GLN A 392 -9.63 -14.70 4.39
CA GLN A 392 -10.71 -13.70 4.33
C GLN A 392 -10.66 -12.84 3.06
N VAL A 393 -9.46 -12.41 2.65
CA VAL A 393 -9.28 -11.64 1.41
C VAL A 393 -9.66 -12.46 0.18
N ARG A 394 -9.30 -13.75 0.12
CA ARG A 394 -9.78 -14.64 -0.95
C ARG A 394 -11.29 -14.79 -0.98
N GLU A 395 -11.91 -14.92 0.19
CA GLU A 395 -13.37 -15.02 0.31
C GLU A 395 -14.06 -13.74 -0.19
N MET A 396 -13.53 -12.56 0.17
CA MET A 396 -13.99 -11.28 -0.37
C MET A 396 -13.81 -11.21 -1.90
N PHE A 397 -12.67 -11.63 -2.45
CA PHE A 397 -12.48 -11.69 -3.91
C PHE A 397 -13.45 -12.64 -4.60
N SER A 398 -13.79 -13.78 -3.99
CA SER A 398 -14.81 -14.69 -4.49
C SER A 398 -16.18 -14.01 -4.54
N GLN A 399 -16.58 -13.32 -3.47
CA GLN A 399 -17.84 -12.57 -3.40
C GLN A 399 -17.89 -11.44 -4.44
N TYR A 400 -16.79 -10.72 -4.64
CA TYR A 400 -16.70 -9.70 -5.69
C TYR A 400 -16.80 -10.32 -7.09
N GLY A 401 -16.22 -11.50 -7.30
CA GLY A 401 -16.34 -12.26 -8.54
C GLY A 401 -17.79 -12.64 -8.85
N GLU A 402 -18.49 -13.21 -7.87
CA GLU A 402 -19.92 -13.55 -7.99
C GLU A 402 -20.78 -12.32 -8.28
N MET A 403 -20.53 -11.20 -7.59
CA MET A 403 -21.26 -9.95 -7.83
C MET A 403 -21.00 -9.37 -9.23
N MET A 404 -19.76 -9.47 -9.73
CA MET A 404 -19.42 -9.07 -11.10
C MET A 404 -20.15 -9.94 -12.14
N GLU A 405 -20.19 -11.26 -11.94
CA GLU A 405 -20.90 -12.18 -12.82
C GLU A 405 -22.41 -11.89 -12.86
N ASP A 406 -23.00 -11.60 -11.69
CA ASP A 406 -24.42 -11.17 -11.59
C ASP A 406 -24.69 -9.83 -12.29
N LEU A 407 -23.77 -8.86 -12.18
CA LEU A 407 -23.88 -7.58 -12.88
C LEU A 407 -23.72 -7.73 -14.39
N GLU A 408 -22.77 -8.53 -14.86
CA GLU A 408 -22.58 -8.85 -16.28
C GLU A 408 -23.83 -9.54 -16.85
N LYS A 409 -24.39 -10.49 -16.10
CA LYS A 409 -25.64 -11.16 -16.48
C LYS A 409 -26.79 -10.16 -16.62
N ARG A 410 -27.00 -9.29 -15.62
CA ARG A 410 -28.00 -8.21 -15.67
C ARG A 410 -27.79 -7.26 -16.83
N LEU A 411 -26.54 -6.87 -17.10
CA LEU A 411 -26.20 -6.01 -18.23
C LEU A 411 -26.54 -6.68 -19.56
N SER A 412 -26.25 -7.98 -19.70
CA SER A 412 -26.59 -8.75 -20.91
C SER A 412 -28.11 -8.86 -21.10
N GLU A 413 -28.86 -9.08 -20.01
CA GLU A 413 -30.32 -9.14 -20.03
C GLU A 413 -30.92 -7.79 -20.45
N GLU A 414 -30.39 -6.67 -19.93
CA GLU A 414 -30.81 -5.33 -20.34
C GLU A 414 -30.41 -5.02 -21.79
N GLN A 415 -29.21 -5.41 -22.24
CA GLN A 415 -28.82 -5.29 -23.66
C GLN A 415 -29.77 -6.07 -24.56
N GLN A 416 -30.18 -7.28 -24.16
CA GLN A 416 -31.15 -8.08 -24.90
C GLN A 416 -32.51 -7.41 -24.96
N LYS A 417 -33.02 -6.86 -23.84
CA LYS A 417 -34.27 -6.09 -23.82
C LYS A 417 -34.20 -4.87 -24.72
N LEU A 418 -33.08 -4.15 -24.73
CA LEU A 418 -32.86 -2.98 -25.57
C LEU A 418 -32.78 -3.37 -27.06
N GLY A 419 -32.20 -4.54 -27.35
CA GLY A 419 -32.24 -5.17 -28.68
C GLY A 419 -33.67 -5.47 -29.13
N GLN A 420 -34.49 -6.07 -28.26
CA GLN A 420 -35.90 -6.36 -28.53
C GLN A 420 -36.70 -5.07 -28.79
N GLN A 421 -36.51 -4.04 -27.96
CA GLN A 421 -37.17 -2.73 -28.15
C GLN A 421 -36.76 -2.03 -29.46
N LYS A 422 -35.53 -2.24 -29.95
CA LYS A 422 -35.11 -1.75 -31.27
C LYS A 422 -35.84 -2.47 -32.41
N VAL A 423 -36.08 -3.78 -32.28
CA VAL A 423 -36.89 -4.55 -33.23
C VAL A 423 -38.32 -4.04 -33.22
N ASP A 424 -38.92 -3.85 -32.03
CA ASP A 424 -40.28 -3.33 -31.91
C ASP A 424 -40.41 -1.91 -32.49
N LYS A 425 -39.37 -1.06 -32.36
CA LYS A 425 -39.32 0.27 -33.00
C LYS A 425 -39.23 0.18 -34.53
N ALA A 426 -38.49 -0.79 -35.08
CA ALA A 426 -38.42 -1.01 -36.51
C ALA A 426 -39.79 -1.47 -37.06
N ASP A 427 -40.48 -2.37 -36.36
CA ASP A 427 -41.85 -2.79 -36.69
C ASP A 427 -42.84 -1.61 -36.64
N LEU A 428 -42.67 -0.71 -35.67
CA LEU A 428 -43.49 0.50 -35.55
C LEU A 428 -43.21 1.49 -36.68
N GLN A 429 -41.96 1.60 -37.13
CA GLN A 429 -41.55 2.41 -38.27
C GLN A 429 -42.04 1.83 -39.61
N GLU A 430 -42.08 0.50 -39.75
CA GLU A 430 -42.69 -0.19 -40.90
C GLU A 430 -44.21 0.02 -40.93
N LYS A 431 -44.88 -0.06 -39.78
CA LYS A 431 -46.31 0.28 -39.64
C LYS A 431 -46.59 1.75 -39.96
N MET A 432 -45.70 2.65 -39.56
CA MET A 432 -45.81 4.07 -39.92
C MET A 432 -45.63 4.26 -41.43
N SER A 433 -44.66 3.60 -42.06
CA SER A 433 -44.45 3.64 -43.51
C SER A 433 -45.66 3.11 -44.29
N THR A 434 -46.25 2.01 -43.84
CA THR A 434 -47.49 1.47 -44.45
C THR A 434 -48.70 2.39 -44.22
N ALA A 435 -48.79 3.06 -43.07
CA ALA A 435 -49.83 4.06 -42.83
C ALA A 435 -49.65 5.29 -43.72
N TYR A 436 -48.43 5.79 -43.91
CA TYR A 436 -48.14 6.88 -44.85
C TYR A 436 -48.43 6.47 -46.29
N GLY A 437 -48.10 5.23 -46.69
CA GLY A 437 -48.46 4.69 -48.01
C GLY A 437 -49.97 4.64 -48.22
N ARG A 438 -50.75 4.18 -47.23
CA ARG A 438 -52.22 4.21 -47.28
C ARG A 438 -52.77 5.64 -47.31
N MET A 439 -52.12 6.58 -46.63
CA MET A 439 -52.51 7.99 -46.68
C MET A 439 -52.25 8.59 -48.07
N GLU A 440 -51.18 8.20 -48.76
CA GLU A 440 -50.91 8.58 -50.15
C GLU A 440 -51.90 7.94 -51.13
N GLU A 441 -52.25 6.66 -50.93
CA GLU A 441 -53.33 6.00 -51.67
C GLU A 441 -54.67 6.72 -51.46
N LEU A 442 -54.99 7.11 -50.23
CA LEU A 442 -56.19 7.90 -49.90
C LEU A 442 -56.16 9.28 -50.53
N LYS A 443 -55.01 9.96 -50.60
CA LYS A 443 -54.87 11.23 -51.32
C LYS A 443 -55.05 11.05 -52.83
N ALA A 444 -54.54 9.96 -53.41
CA ALA A 444 -54.78 9.65 -54.82
C ALA A 444 -56.25 9.31 -55.10
N VAL A 445 -56.92 8.64 -54.16
CA VAL A 445 -58.37 8.42 -54.20
C VAL A 445 -59.12 9.75 -54.06
N ASP A 446 -58.71 10.64 -53.17
CA ASP A 446 -59.30 11.96 -52.99
C ASP A 446 -59.09 12.87 -54.22
N GLU A 447 -57.93 12.82 -54.87
CA GLU A 447 -57.70 13.49 -56.15
C GLU A 447 -58.56 12.90 -57.28
N ASN A 448 -58.75 11.57 -57.32
CA ASN A 448 -59.65 10.93 -58.26
C ASN A 448 -61.12 11.30 -57.98
N ILE A 449 -61.53 11.38 -56.72
CA ILE A 449 -62.86 11.84 -56.32
C ILE A 449 -63.02 13.33 -56.65
N SER A 450 -62.00 14.16 -56.44
CA SER A 450 -62.00 15.58 -56.79
C SER A 450 -62.11 15.81 -58.30
N ASN A 451 -61.43 14.98 -59.10
CA ASN A 451 -61.55 15.02 -60.56
C ASN A 451 -62.91 14.48 -61.03
N GLY A 452 -63.40 13.41 -60.42
CA GLY A 452 -64.76 12.90 -60.62
C GLY A 452 -65.82 13.93 -60.21
N LEU A 453 -65.59 14.70 -59.14
CA LEU A 453 -66.46 15.81 -58.71
C LEU A 453 -66.40 17.01 -59.65
N LYS A 454 -65.28 17.24 -60.35
CA LYS A 454 -65.21 18.27 -61.40
C LYS A 454 -65.97 17.86 -62.67
N GLU A 455 -65.89 16.58 -63.05
CA GLU A 455 -66.72 16.01 -64.13
C GLU A 455 -68.20 15.96 -63.73
N LEU A 456 -68.49 15.64 -62.47
CA LEU A 456 -69.85 15.69 -61.91
C LEU A 456 -70.35 17.13 -61.80
N ALA A 457 -69.49 18.10 -61.46
CA ALA A 457 -69.84 19.53 -61.42
C ALA A 457 -70.13 20.09 -62.82
N SER A 458 -69.47 19.60 -63.88
CA SER A 458 -69.85 19.96 -65.25
C SER A 458 -71.19 19.33 -65.64
N MET A 459 -71.44 18.07 -65.25
CA MET A 459 -72.75 17.42 -65.43
C MET A 459 -73.87 18.05 -64.59
N VAL A 460 -73.56 18.53 -63.38
CA VAL A 460 -74.49 19.23 -62.49
C VAL A 460 -74.75 20.64 -63.00
N SER A 461 -73.79 21.33 -63.61
CA SER A 461 -74.03 22.59 -64.31
C SER A 461 -74.99 22.41 -65.51
N ASP A 462 -74.94 21.26 -66.20
CA ASP A 462 -75.88 20.90 -67.26
C ASP A 462 -77.27 20.51 -66.72
N LEU A 463 -77.35 19.91 -65.52
CA LEU A 463 -78.60 19.53 -64.84
C LEU A 463 -79.25 20.68 -64.04
N GLN A 464 -78.47 21.64 -63.58
CA GLN A 464 -78.88 22.83 -62.83
C GLN A 464 -79.56 23.88 -63.74
N ALA A 465 -79.40 23.76 -65.06
CA ALA A 465 -80.26 24.42 -66.05
C ALA A 465 -81.66 23.80 -66.15
N HIS A 466 -81.90 22.62 -65.56
CA HIS A 466 -83.14 21.87 -65.75
C HIS A 466 -83.98 21.57 -64.51
N THR A 467 -83.53 21.88 -63.28
CA THR A 467 -84.32 21.53 -62.08
C THR A 467 -84.15 22.52 -60.93
N SER A 468 -84.93 23.60 -60.97
CA SER A 468 -85.39 24.28 -59.78
C SER A 468 -86.43 23.39 -59.06
N GLU A 469 -86.26 23.23 -57.73
CA GLU A 469 -87.17 22.57 -56.77
C GLU A 469 -86.93 21.06 -56.49
N MET A 470 -86.20 20.77 -55.41
CA MET A 470 -86.70 20.08 -54.18
C MET A 470 -85.58 19.33 -53.44
N ALA A 471 -85.53 19.50 -52.11
CA ALA A 471 -84.67 18.71 -51.21
C ALA A 471 -85.14 17.25 -51.19
N THR A 472 -84.32 16.35 -51.70
CA THR A 472 -84.63 14.91 -51.81
C THR A 472 -84.04 14.10 -50.66
N LYS A 473 -84.66 12.96 -50.38
CA LYS A 473 -84.30 11.97 -49.33
C LYS A 473 -82.81 11.58 -49.34
N SER A 474 -82.17 11.62 -50.51
CA SER A 474 -80.74 11.40 -50.70
C SER A 474 -79.87 12.38 -49.91
N TYR A 475 -80.25 13.66 -49.80
CA TYR A 475 -79.51 14.66 -49.03
C TYR A 475 -79.58 14.38 -47.53
N ALA A 476 -80.72 13.91 -47.04
CA ALA A 476 -80.87 13.53 -45.63
C ALA A 476 -80.04 12.27 -45.28
N GLU A 477 -79.97 11.29 -46.18
CA GLU A 477 -79.12 10.10 -46.02
C GLU A 477 -77.63 10.45 -46.07
N GLU A 478 -77.23 11.38 -46.94
CA GLU A 478 -75.84 11.84 -47.05
C GLU A 478 -75.39 12.67 -45.84
N VAL A 479 -76.26 13.53 -45.30
CA VAL A 479 -76.01 14.25 -44.05
C VAL A 479 -75.97 13.29 -42.86
N ALA A 480 -76.84 12.27 -42.82
CA ALA A 480 -76.80 11.24 -41.77
C ALA A 480 -75.52 10.41 -41.83
N HIS A 481 -75.04 10.04 -43.02
CA HIS A 481 -73.76 9.35 -43.19
C HIS A 481 -72.58 10.22 -42.75
N LYS A 482 -72.53 11.49 -43.17
CA LYS A 482 -71.49 12.41 -42.73
C LYS A 482 -71.47 12.56 -41.21
N TYR A 483 -72.64 12.68 -40.58
CA TYR A 483 -72.73 12.77 -39.12
C TYR A 483 -72.32 11.46 -38.42
N ALA A 484 -72.64 10.30 -39.00
CA ALA A 484 -72.20 9.01 -38.48
C ALA A 484 -70.67 8.85 -38.57
N ASP A 485 -70.07 9.24 -39.70
CA ASP A 485 -68.62 9.21 -39.88
C ASP A 485 -67.91 10.20 -38.96
N GLU A 486 -68.48 11.38 -38.74
CA GLU A 486 -67.96 12.40 -37.83
C GLU A 486 -68.02 11.94 -36.37
N VAL A 487 -69.07 11.20 -35.98
CA VAL A 487 -69.17 10.55 -34.66
C VAL A 487 -68.16 9.43 -34.48
N VAL A 488 -67.92 8.60 -35.51
CA VAL A 488 -66.88 7.55 -35.48
C VAL A 488 -65.50 8.19 -35.35
N ARG A 489 -65.23 9.24 -36.13
CA ARG A 489 -63.95 9.96 -36.08
C ARG A 489 -63.71 10.61 -34.71
N ALA A 490 -64.75 11.24 -34.14
CA ALA A 490 -64.69 11.79 -32.79
C ALA A 490 -64.47 10.72 -31.72
N SER A 491 -64.99 9.49 -31.91
CA SER A 491 -64.72 8.38 -30.99
C SER A 491 -63.28 7.87 -31.11
N THR A 492 -62.73 7.76 -32.32
CA THR A 492 -61.33 7.36 -32.52
C THR A 492 -60.35 8.38 -31.97
N GLU A 493 -60.61 9.68 -32.17
CA GLU A 493 -59.79 10.76 -31.60
C GLU A 493 -59.83 10.72 -30.06
N LYS A 494 -60.99 10.43 -29.47
CA LYS A 494 -61.11 10.27 -28.02
C LYS A 494 -60.30 9.08 -27.50
N GLU A 495 -60.35 7.94 -28.18
CA GLU A 495 -59.55 6.76 -27.84
C GLU A 495 -58.04 7.03 -27.93
N GLU A 496 -57.61 7.80 -28.93
CA GLU A 496 -56.22 8.23 -29.08
C GLU A 496 -55.80 9.19 -27.95
N ILE A 497 -56.65 10.16 -27.57
CA ILE A 497 -56.41 11.03 -26.42
C ILE A 497 -56.29 10.21 -25.12
N ASP A 498 -57.16 9.22 -24.92
CA ASP A 498 -57.13 8.35 -23.74
C ASP A 498 -55.90 7.41 -23.75
N ALA A 499 -55.40 7.01 -24.92
CA ALA A 499 -54.14 6.29 -25.06
C ALA A 499 -52.94 7.19 -24.68
N LEU A 500 -52.86 8.40 -25.24
CA LEU A 500 -51.79 9.37 -24.91
C LEU A 500 -51.78 9.75 -23.43
N ARG A 501 -52.96 9.85 -22.79
CA ARG A 501 -53.05 10.08 -21.34
C ARG A 501 -52.50 8.91 -20.53
N ARG A 502 -52.72 7.67 -20.97
CA ARG A 502 -52.13 6.48 -20.32
C ARG A 502 -50.62 6.48 -20.47
N ASP A 503 -50.11 6.69 -21.68
CA ASP A 503 -48.67 6.75 -21.96
C ASP A 503 -47.98 7.85 -21.13
N PHE A 504 -48.63 9.01 -21.00
CA PHE A 504 -48.12 10.10 -20.16
C PHE A 504 -48.02 9.71 -18.67
N VAL A 505 -49.04 9.02 -18.13
CA VAL A 505 -49.04 8.55 -16.74
C VAL A 505 -47.97 7.47 -16.54
N GLU A 506 -47.82 6.55 -17.49
CA GLU A 506 -46.79 5.51 -17.46
C GLU A 506 -45.38 6.12 -17.47
N GLU A 507 -45.12 7.10 -18.33
CA GLU A 507 -43.82 7.79 -18.38
C GLU A 507 -43.58 8.61 -17.11
N GLN A 508 -44.62 9.23 -16.55
CA GLN A 508 -44.51 9.93 -15.27
C GLN A 508 -44.11 8.98 -14.12
N GLU A 509 -44.66 7.76 -14.09
CA GLU A 509 -44.30 6.77 -13.07
C GLU A 509 -42.91 6.17 -13.32
N ARG A 510 -42.50 5.99 -14.58
CA ARG A 510 -41.12 5.63 -14.95
C ARG A 510 -40.11 6.66 -14.44
N ILE A 511 -40.38 7.95 -14.66
CA ILE A 511 -39.52 9.04 -14.15
C ILE A 511 -39.47 9.03 -12.63
N ARG A 512 -40.61 8.87 -11.94
CA ARG A 512 -40.63 8.76 -10.46
C ARG A 512 -39.82 7.58 -9.95
N SER A 513 -39.92 6.42 -10.62
CA SER A 513 -39.13 5.23 -10.29
C SER A 513 -37.63 5.50 -10.46
N SER A 514 -37.22 6.10 -11.58
CA SER A 514 -35.83 6.48 -11.85
C SER A 514 -35.28 7.45 -10.80
N VAL A 515 -36.06 8.46 -10.39
CA VAL A 515 -35.67 9.40 -9.33
C VAL A 515 -35.49 8.70 -7.98
N ARG A 516 -36.40 7.77 -7.61
CA ARG A 516 -36.24 6.97 -6.38
C ARG A 516 -34.97 6.11 -6.44
N GLN A 517 -34.70 5.50 -7.58
CA GLN A 517 -33.47 4.72 -7.78
C GLN A 517 -32.22 5.59 -7.66
N GLN A 518 -32.19 6.78 -8.25
CA GLN A 518 -31.09 7.73 -8.08
C GLN A 518 -30.89 8.15 -6.62
N GLN A 519 -31.97 8.34 -5.86
CA GLN A 519 -31.89 8.65 -4.43
C GLN A 519 -31.27 7.50 -3.62
N THR A 520 -31.66 6.25 -3.92
CA THR A 520 -31.04 5.06 -3.31
C THR A 520 -29.57 4.96 -3.67
N ASN A 521 -29.20 5.09 -4.95
CA ASN A 521 -27.81 5.04 -5.39
C ASN A 521 -26.95 6.14 -4.72
N ARG A 522 -27.50 7.35 -4.53
CA ARG A 522 -26.81 8.42 -3.78
C ARG A 522 -26.59 8.06 -2.32
N LYS A 523 -27.56 7.38 -1.68
CA LYS A 523 -27.42 6.90 -0.30
C LYS A 523 -26.32 5.85 -0.20
N ASP A 524 -26.30 4.90 -1.12
CA ASP A 524 -25.29 3.83 -1.16
C ASP A 524 -23.89 4.39 -1.43
N LEU A 525 -23.78 5.36 -2.37
CA LEU A 525 -22.53 6.05 -2.65
C LEU A 525 -22.01 6.84 -1.44
N ASN A 526 -22.91 7.49 -0.68
CA ASN A 526 -22.53 8.17 0.56
C ASN A 526 -22.05 7.18 1.63
N ALA A 527 -22.68 6.02 1.77
CA ALA A 527 -22.23 4.98 2.70
C ALA A 527 -20.84 4.44 2.31
N ALA A 528 -20.61 4.18 1.02
CA ALA A 528 -19.30 3.78 0.51
C ALA A 528 -18.21 4.86 0.73
N LEU A 529 -18.57 6.14 0.61
CA LEU A 529 -17.67 7.26 0.92
C LEU A 529 -17.31 7.33 2.42
N GLU A 530 -18.27 7.07 3.31
CA GLU A 530 -18.02 6.98 4.76
C GLU A 530 -17.06 5.83 5.07
N GLU A 531 -17.29 4.63 4.52
CA GLU A 531 -16.40 3.48 4.67
C GLU A 531 -15.00 3.75 4.13
N LEU A 532 -14.89 4.42 2.98
CA LEU A 532 -13.61 4.82 2.38
C LEU A 532 -12.86 5.80 3.29
N ASN A 533 -13.55 6.75 3.91
CA ASN A 533 -12.95 7.67 4.86
C ASN A 533 -12.47 6.96 6.13
N ASP A 534 -13.23 5.98 6.64
CA ASP A 534 -12.81 5.12 7.75
C ASP A 534 -11.58 4.28 7.41
N LEU A 535 -11.53 3.72 6.21
CA LEU A 535 -10.37 2.97 5.70
C LEU A 535 -9.14 3.88 5.57
N ARG A 536 -9.29 5.11 5.06
CA ARG A 536 -8.22 6.11 5.04
C ARG A 536 -7.71 6.44 6.44
N ALA A 537 -8.61 6.63 7.40
CA ALA A 537 -8.23 6.88 8.79
C ALA A 537 -7.47 5.69 9.41
N LYS A 538 -7.87 4.46 9.11
CA LYS A 538 -7.15 3.23 9.52
C LYS A 538 -5.78 3.14 8.85
N ALA A 539 -5.67 3.45 7.55
CA ALA A 539 -4.40 3.46 6.83
C ALA A 539 -3.38 4.43 7.46
N VAL A 540 -3.79 5.66 7.77
CA VAL A 540 -2.94 6.66 8.47
C VAL A 540 -2.48 6.16 9.84
N LYS A 541 -3.33 5.41 10.58
CA LYS A 541 -2.91 4.81 11.87
C LYS A 541 -1.86 3.73 11.68
N VAL A 542 -2.00 2.89 10.66
CA VAL A 542 -1.00 1.85 10.33
C VAL A 542 0.31 2.49 9.91
N GLU A 543 0.27 3.51 9.05
CA GLU A 543 1.46 4.26 8.61
C GLU A 543 2.22 4.87 9.79
N LYS A 544 1.51 5.50 10.75
CA LYS A 544 2.11 6.00 11.99
C LYS A 544 2.76 4.89 12.83
N ARG A 545 2.14 3.72 12.91
CA ARG A 545 2.69 2.56 13.64
C ARG A 545 3.93 2.03 12.94
N CYS A 546 3.94 1.95 11.61
CA CYS A 546 5.11 1.57 10.82
C CYS A 546 6.27 2.55 11.05
N GLY A 547 6.02 3.86 10.98
CA GLY A 547 7.05 4.86 11.28
C GLY A 547 7.62 4.72 12.70
N SER A 548 6.77 4.49 13.70
CA SER A 548 7.25 4.25 15.07
C SER A 548 8.07 2.96 15.22
N LEU A 549 7.78 1.92 14.44
CA LEU A 549 8.57 0.68 14.45
C LEU A 549 9.90 0.88 13.71
N GLU A 550 9.92 1.64 12.62
CA GLU A 550 11.15 2.04 11.93
C GLU A 550 12.06 2.84 12.88
N ASP A 551 11.53 3.81 13.62
CA ASP A 551 12.26 4.57 14.64
C ASP A 551 12.83 3.66 15.76
N GLN A 552 12.10 2.63 16.18
CA GLN A 552 12.59 1.66 17.16
C GLN A 552 13.73 0.80 16.59
N ILE A 553 13.61 0.37 15.32
CA ILE A 553 14.65 -0.43 14.66
C ILE A 553 15.93 0.40 14.46
N THR A 554 15.82 1.68 14.10
CA THR A 554 16.99 2.56 13.98
C THR A 554 17.66 2.76 15.34
N SER A 555 16.90 3.03 16.40
CA SER A 555 17.42 3.11 17.77
C SER A 555 18.16 1.84 18.19
N LEU A 556 17.58 0.66 17.93
CA LEU A 556 18.24 -0.63 18.27
C LEU A 556 19.53 -0.85 17.47
N ARG A 557 19.58 -0.41 16.21
CA ARG A 557 20.81 -0.50 15.39
C ARG A 557 21.90 0.43 15.92
N GLU A 558 21.52 1.62 16.39
CA GLU A 558 22.46 2.57 17.03
C GLU A 558 22.98 1.99 18.35
N GLU A 559 22.12 1.45 19.21
CA GLU A 559 22.51 0.76 20.44
C GLU A 559 23.46 -0.41 20.14
N GLU A 560 23.13 -1.26 19.17
CA GLU A 560 23.99 -2.37 18.76
C GLU A 560 25.36 -1.88 18.27
N ALA A 561 25.41 -0.80 17.48
CA ALA A 561 26.67 -0.21 17.05
C ALA A 561 27.50 0.27 18.24
N THR A 562 26.89 0.94 19.22
CA THR A 562 27.60 1.38 20.45
C THR A 562 28.15 0.21 21.26
N ILE A 563 27.39 -0.89 21.37
CA ILE A 563 27.84 -2.10 22.06
C ILE A 563 29.01 -2.74 21.33
N ARG A 564 28.94 -2.86 19.99
CA ARG A 564 30.05 -3.42 19.20
C ARG A 564 31.31 -2.58 19.33
N ASP A 565 31.19 -1.25 19.30
CA ASP A 565 32.33 -0.35 19.50
C ASP A 565 32.90 -0.46 20.91
N GLY A 566 32.04 -0.58 21.92
CA GLY A 566 32.44 -0.85 23.30
C GLY A 566 33.21 -2.16 23.46
N LEU A 567 32.70 -3.26 22.88
CA LEU A 567 33.37 -4.56 22.88
C LEU A 567 34.72 -4.51 22.18
N LYS A 568 34.80 -3.85 21.02
CA LYS A 568 36.06 -3.64 20.29
C LYS A 568 37.06 -2.86 21.12
N HIS A 569 36.62 -1.81 21.82
CA HIS A 569 37.47 -1.05 22.73
C HIS A 569 37.98 -1.92 23.89
N THR A 570 37.11 -2.71 24.53
CA THR A 570 37.53 -3.62 25.62
C THR A 570 38.50 -4.70 25.15
N ALA A 571 38.29 -5.27 23.96
CA ALA A 571 39.18 -6.26 23.38
C ALA A 571 40.56 -5.67 23.07
N ASN A 572 40.60 -4.44 22.54
CA ASN A 572 41.87 -3.73 22.32
C ASN A 572 42.61 -3.46 23.64
N ASN A 573 41.89 -3.05 24.70
CA ASN A 573 42.50 -2.82 26.01
C ASN A 573 43.04 -4.12 26.63
N GLN A 574 42.32 -5.23 26.48
CA GLN A 574 42.81 -6.56 26.90
C GLN A 574 44.07 -6.97 26.12
N ALA A 575 44.08 -6.77 24.80
CA ALA A 575 45.25 -7.09 23.98
C ALA A 575 46.48 -6.24 24.35
N LEU A 576 46.29 -4.96 24.69
CA LEU A 576 47.35 -4.09 25.20
C LEU A 576 47.86 -4.58 26.56
N SER A 577 46.96 -4.89 27.51
CA SER A 577 47.33 -5.42 28.82
C SER A 577 48.04 -6.77 28.73
N GLU A 578 47.62 -7.66 27.82
CA GLU A 578 48.31 -8.93 27.55
C GLU A 578 49.72 -8.71 26.97
N ALA A 579 49.91 -7.67 26.15
CA ALA A 579 51.21 -7.32 25.61
C ALA A 579 52.15 -6.78 26.71
N GLU A 580 51.64 -5.89 27.57
CA GLU A 580 52.37 -5.37 28.74
C GLU A 580 52.77 -6.51 29.69
N MET A 581 51.85 -7.41 30.03
CA MET A 581 52.15 -8.56 30.89
C MET A 581 53.19 -9.52 30.27
N LYS A 582 53.20 -9.68 28.94
CA LYS A 582 54.24 -10.46 28.25
C LYS A 582 55.59 -9.77 28.35
N GLU A 583 55.64 -8.46 28.16
CA GLU A 583 56.87 -7.67 28.32
C GLU A 583 57.42 -7.78 29.75
N ASP A 584 56.57 -7.68 30.77
CA ASP A 584 56.96 -7.86 32.18
C ASP A 584 57.48 -9.28 32.46
N CYS A 585 56.82 -10.31 31.91
CA CYS A 585 57.27 -11.70 32.06
C CYS A 585 58.62 -11.94 31.37
N GLU A 586 58.85 -11.34 30.20
CA GLU A 586 60.13 -11.40 29.50
C GLU A 586 61.23 -10.66 30.29
N ALA A 587 60.92 -9.49 30.85
CA ALA A 587 61.82 -8.75 31.72
C ALA A 587 62.23 -9.58 32.95
N LEU A 588 61.26 -10.14 33.69
CA LEU A 588 61.52 -11.00 34.85
C LEU A 588 62.33 -12.25 34.48
N ARG A 589 62.04 -12.86 33.33
CA ARG A 589 62.80 -14.01 32.84
C ARG A 589 64.27 -13.64 32.56
N ASN A 590 64.51 -12.47 31.99
CA ASN A 590 65.86 -11.96 31.75
C ASN A 590 66.58 -11.65 33.07
N GLU A 591 65.91 -10.99 34.03
CA GLU A 591 66.47 -10.72 35.36
C GLU A 591 66.84 -12.00 36.12
N LEU A 592 65.99 -13.02 36.07
CA LEU A 592 66.27 -14.33 36.68
C LEU A 592 67.46 -15.01 36.02
N LYS A 593 67.58 -14.91 34.69
CA LYS A 593 68.73 -15.43 33.96
C LYS A 593 70.02 -14.72 34.35
N GLU A 594 70.01 -13.39 34.41
CA GLU A 594 71.15 -12.59 34.87
C GLU A 594 71.51 -12.90 36.32
N HIS A 595 70.53 -13.14 37.19
CA HIS A 595 70.77 -13.54 38.58
C HIS A 595 71.40 -14.93 38.66
N ALA A 596 70.91 -15.90 37.88
CA ALA A 596 71.49 -17.24 37.80
C ALA A 596 72.94 -17.20 37.30
N GLU A 597 73.22 -16.39 36.27
CA GLU A 597 74.58 -16.18 35.75
C GLU A 597 75.49 -15.54 36.80
N ARG A 598 75.01 -14.54 37.55
CA ARG A 598 75.74 -13.94 38.68
C ARG A 598 76.04 -14.95 39.78
N GLN A 599 75.07 -15.76 40.20
CA GLN A 599 75.29 -16.81 41.19
C GLN A 599 76.28 -17.86 40.72
N GLN A 600 76.23 -18.24 39.44
CA GLN A 600 77.20 -19.15 38.85
C GLN A 600 78.63 -18.57 38.91
N GLN A 601 78.80 -17.30 38.51
CA GLN A 601 80.09 -16.60 38.57
C GLN A 601 80.60 -16.46 40.01
N GLU A 602 79.73 -16.14 40.98
CA GLU A 602 80.10 -16.10 42.39
C GLU A 602 80.52 -17.49 42.91
N GLY A 603 79.81 -18.54 42.52
CA GLY A 603 80.17 -19.92 42.84
C GLY A 603 81.49 -20.38 42.21
N GLU A 604 81.78 -19.96 40.97
CA GLU A 604 83.09 -20.15 40.33
C GLU A 604 84.19 -19.40 41.08
N ARG A 605 83.97 -18.12 41.40
CA ARG A 605 84.91 -17.30 42.18
C ARG A 605 85.19 -17.88 43.56
N LEU A 606 84.18 -18.38 44.27
CA LEU A 606 84.35 -19.04 45.57
C LEU A 606 85.14 -20.34 45.43
N ARG A 607 84.88 -21.15 44.39
CA ARG A 607 85.68 -22.34 44.09
C ARG A 607 87.14 -22.00 43.79
N GLU A 608 87.39 -20.96 42.99
CA GLU A 608 88.75 -20.47 42.72
C GLU A 608 89.46 -19.97 43.99
N GLN A 609 88.75 -19.23 44.85
CA GLN A 609 89.28 -18.75 46.13
C GLN A 609 89.60 -19.92 47.08
N LEU A 610 88.70 -20.89 47.21
CA LEU A 610 88.94 -22.10 48.00
C LEU A 610 90.13 -22.88 47.43
N THR A 611 90.19 -23.08 46.12
CA THR A 611 91.31 -23.75 45.45
C THR A 611 92.63 -23.02 45.72
N ARG A 612 92.64 -21.68 45.65
CA ARG A 612 93.82 -20.87 45.98
C ARG A 612 94.23 -21.03 47.45
N GLN A 613 93.27 -20.98 48.39
CA GLN A 613 93.54 -21.20 49.80
C GLN A 613 94.09 -22.61 50.07
N TYR A 614 93.54 -23.64 49.42
CA TYR A 614 94.07 -25.01 49.50
C TYR A 614 95.51 -25.09 48.98
N MET A 615 95.81 -24.46 47.84
CA MET A 615 97.17 -24.39 47.30
C MET A 615 98.12 -23.65 48.25
N GLU A 616 97.69 -22.52 48.83
CA GLU A 616 98.48 -21.80 49.85
C GLU A 616 98.71 -22.62 51.13
N GLN A 617 97.74 -23.44 51.54
CA GLN A 617 97.90 -24.36 52.67
C GLN A 617 98.86 -25.51 52.34
N LEU A 618 98.80 -26.04 51.12
CA LEU A 618 99.76 -27.04 50.63
C LEU A 618 101.17 -26.47 50.56
N ASP A 619 101.34 -25.24 50.05
CA ASP A 619 102.62 -24.55 50.01
C ASP A 619 103.16 -24.32 51.43
N LYS A 620 102.32 -23.87 52.37
CA LYS A 620 102.70 -23.77 53.81
C LYS A 620 103.09 -25.12 54.40
N ALA A 621 102.37 -26.19 54.07
CA ALA A 621 102.70 -27.54 54.52
C ALA A 621 104.04 -28.03 53.93
N MET A 622 104.31 -27.73 52.65
CA MET A 622 105.59 -28.02 52.01
C MET A 622 106.73 -27.18 52.58
N ASP A 623 106.52 -25.91 52.89
CA ASP A 623 107.50 -25.05 53.56
C ASP A 623 107.79 -25.54 54.98
N LEU A 624 106.77 -25.96 55.73
CA LEU A 624 106.94 -26.62 57.03
C LEU A 624 107.72 -27.93 56.89
N GLN A 625 107.44 -28.74 55.87
CA GLN A 625 108.19 -29.96 55.58
C GLN A 625 109.64 -29.66 55.18
N GLY A 626 109.88 -28.61 54.41
CA GLY A 626 111.20 -28.10 54.10
C GLY A 626 111.93 -27.56 55.33
N GLY A 627 111.21 -26.90 56.24
CA GLY A 627 111.70 -26.47 57.55
C GLY A 627 112.06 -27.65 58.45
N ILE A 628 111.22 -28.68 58.51
CA ILE A 628 111.50 -29.95 59.21
C ILE A 628 112.73 -30.62 58.58
N HIS A 629 112.85 -30.63 57.25
CA HIS A 629 113.99 -31.24 56.57
C HIS A 629 115.29 -30.47 56.85
N LYS A 630 115.26 -29.14 56.86
CA LYS A 630 116.38 -28.29 57.29
C LYS A 630 116.71 -28.52 58.78
N LEU A 631 115.72 -28.68 59.64
CA LEU A 631 115.91 -29.06 61.05
C LEU A 631 116.57 -30.44 61.16
N GLN A 632 116.12 -31.43 60.41
CA GLN A 632 116.73 -32.77 60.36
C GLN A 632 118.16 -32.74 59.81
N LEU A 633 118.43 -31.92 58.79
CA LEU A 633 119.78 -31.68 58.27
C LEU A 633 120.65 -30.99 59.32
N SER A 634 120.16 -29.94 59.98
CA SER A 634 120.88 -29.28 61.08
C SER A 634 121.10 -30.20 62.27
N HIS A 635 120.16 -31.13 62.55
CA HIS A 635 120.29 -32.13 63.60
C HIS A 635 121.27 -33.24 63.21
N LYS A 636 121.35 -33.60 61.92
CA LYS A 636 122.39 -34.49 61.38
C LYS A 636 123.77 -33.82 61.39
N GLU A 637 123.87 -32.55 61.00
CA GLU A 637 125.09 -31.77 61.08
C GLU A 637 125.53 -31.54 62.53
N LEU A 638 124.57 -31.37 63.47
CA LEU A 638 124.82 -31.36 64.91
C LEU A 638 125.31 -32.73 65.40
N ASP A 639 124.68 -33.83 64.98
CA ASP A 639 125.14 -35.19 65.28
C ASP A 639 126.52 -35.49 64.69
N GLU A 640 126.86 -34.94 63.52
CA GLU A 640 128.17 -35.08 62.88
C GLU A 640 129.23 -34.18 63.53
N THR A 641 128.86 -32.98 64.00
CA THR A 641 129.75 -32.11 64.80
C THR A 641 129.94 -32.61 66.23
N VAL A 642 128.96 -33.32 66.80
CA VAL A 642 129.07 -34.01 68.09
C VAL A 642 129.88 -35.32 67.95
N LYS A 643 129.80 -36.04 66.82
CA LYS A 643 130.64 -37.22 66.53
C LYS A 643 132.10 -36.91 66.22
N THR A 644 132.45 -35.69 65.79
CA THR A 644 133.83 -35.32 65.45
C THR A 644 134.59 -34.65 66.61
N ARG A 645 133.93 -34.42 67.75
CA ARG A 645 134.58 -34.00 69.00
C ARG A 645 133.94 -34.71 70.19
N LEU A 646 134.38 -35.94 70.48
CA LEU A 646 134.71 -36.41 71.84
C LEU A 646 135.17 -37.89 71.83
N PRO A 647 136.14 -38.28 72.71
CA PRO A 647 136.68 -39.63 72.80
C PRO A 647 135.83 -40.56 73.67
N SER A 648 135.96 -41.86 73.41
CA SER A 648 135.43 -43.00 74.19
C SER A 648 135.61 -42.86 75.71
N PRO A 649 134.64 -43.34 76.50
CA PRO A 649 134.97 -44.21 77.62
C PRO A 649 134.12 -45.49 77.71
N SER A 650 134.70 -46.40 78.49
CA SER A 650 134.36 -47.77 78.82
C SER A 650 133.16 -48.00 79.75
N SER A 651 132.59 -49.21 79.61
CA SER A 651 132.11 -50.16 80.63
C SER A 651 130.89 -49.89 81.53
N ALA A 652 129.91 -50.82 81.43
CA ALA A 652 129.20 -51.57 82.49
C ALA A 652 128.36 -50.77 83.53
N THR A 653 127.18 -51.13 84.05
CA THR A 653 126.42 -52.37 84.38
C THR A 653 125.09 -51.83 84.99
N SER A 654 123.87 -52.34 84.82
CA SER A 654 123.20 -53.52 85.43
C SER A 654 121.69 -53.21 85.43
N GLY A 655 120.84 -54.18 85.13
CA GLY A 655 119.37 -54.08 85.21
C GLY A 655 118.68 -54.65 83.98
#